data_AF-A0A5N6MAD5-F1
#
_entry.id   AF-A0A5N6MAD5-F1
#
_cell.length_a   1.000
_cell.length_b   1.000
_cell.length_c   1.000
_cell.angle_alpha   90.00
_cell.angle_beta   90.00
_cell.angle_gamma   90.00
#
_symmetry.space_group_name_H-M   'P 1'
#
loop_
_entity.id
_entity.type
_entity.pdbx_description
1 polymer ?
#
loop_
_entity_poly.entity_id
_entity_poly.type
_entity_poly.pdbx_seq_one_letter_code
_entity_poly.pdbx_strand_id
1 'polypeptide(L)'
;MFMLQWKALEHLMIEFDDIKKATENFDKKYWIGSGGFGDVYKAELEHFDSSVTKGKKKSHLPKKRSKVAIKCITNREDKEGEQGFIAEIETLSKGTNQNSLKTFSQIGYKCLAEKQVQRPSMKYVIEELEKALKLQVNNDNDFVVDNACGTTGYVDPQYITRGVTREADIYTLGVVLFEMMCGRLVKDEHSNDLVTLVKHHYKKGNLDELVLEGIKDKIMPNSLTTYQRIAYKCLHDDIVKRPKLSELVSQLKKALEFQEDVEIWEAKLPKDYKEILDMSKTPEIYYNLSNKDLCEMFSKGILLKKGKVCVSVRSNEEMNEMVSATMFSFENNVLHNKRISVQTSRFQRVVKIMDISNLNIHIKIKTHFLSPNVNYGAHLVFKFCEPRKISSSKLMYVNLKYQMRSETLHAYFATCEDDEWMMVELCRFIPHKKDVEFKVLLQSLSRYYCGSGAIYVEGIHFRAINNATLKVVKPEVDDILNGAQRVLESNSDLVQQTSLDYDEITQLEDDEKLFSLGKANGKKCHMLPAKMFLYDSSNVKCFNWRSYAESRFLEEVEVLSNQLFRIKCKIEAQKLSADTDYACYLVFKLSQQCHGLHCPVHVQDVLGKNKKFQFLYFRSPRSVNLHGNKLNEDHHPMSLKLRCYEGTMSGLIVYGIEFRPI
;
A
#
# COMPACT_ATOMS: atom_id res chain seq x y z
N MET A 1 27.97 47.43 -41.16
CA MET A 1 27.10 46.99 -40.06
C MET A 1 27.78 46.01 -39.10
N PHE A 2 28.60 45.06 -39.59
CA PHE A 2 29.36 44.08 -38.77
C PHE A 2 30.24 44.67 -37.65
N MET A 3 30.93 45.80 -37.87
CA MET A 3 31.83 46.40 -36.87
C MET A 3 31.12 46.93 -35.60
N LEU A 4 29.82 47.25 -35.65
CA LEU A 4 29.09 47.77 -34.49
C LEU A 4 28.65 46.65 -33.52
N GLN A 5 28.46 45.42 -34.01
CA GLN A 5 28.10 44.27 -33.16
C GLN A 5 29.32 43.70 -32.40
N TRP A 6 30.51 43.71 -33.00
CA TRP A 6 31.72 43.21 -32.33
C TRP A 6 32.20 44.08 -31.17
N LYS A 7 31.86 45.37 -31.14
CA LYS A 7 32.15 46.27 -30.00
C LYS A 7 31.62 45.73 -28.67
N ALA A 8 30.47 45.05 -28.69
CA ALA A 8 29.88 44.45 -27.48
C ALA A 8 30.64 43.20 -27.00
N LEU A 9 31.35 42.51 -27.90
CA LEU A 9 32.10 41.28 -27.63
C LEU A 9 33.63 41.49 -27.60
N GLU A 10 34.12 42.73 -27.73
CA GLU A 10 35.55 43.07 -27.66
C GLU A 10 36.24 42.52 -26.41
N HIS A 11 35.52 42.43 -25.30
CA HIS A 11 36.04 41.91 -24.03
C HIS A 11 36.23 40.38 -24.03
N LEU A 12 35.71 39.67 -25.03
CA LEU A 12 35.86 38.22 -25.20
C LEU A 12 36.86 37.86 -26.32
N MET A 13 37.45 38.86 -26.98
CA MET A 13 38.47 38.63 -28.00
C MET A 13 39.77 38.17 -27.37
N ILE A 14 40.33 37.08 -27.91
CA ILE A 14 41.64 36.53 -27.53
C ILE A 14 42.61 36.84 -28.67
N GLU A 15 43.84 37.22 -28.33
CA GLU A 15 44.86 37.48 -29.34
C GLU A 15 45.19 36.19 -30.10
N PHE A 16 45.30 36.31 -31.42
CA PHE A 16 45.55 35.16 -32.30
C PHE A 16 46.90 34.48 -32.00
N ASP A 17 47.91 35.25 -31.58
CA ASP A 17 49.21 34.69 -31.21
C ASP A 17 49.15 33.84 -29.94
N ASP A 18 48.25 34.15 -29.00
CA ASP A 18 48.04 33.32 -27.82
C ASP A 18 47.38 32.00 -28.20
N ILE A 19 46.43 32.03 -29.14
CA ILE A 19 45.81 30.82 -29.71
C ILE A 19 46.86 29.96 -30.43
N LYS A 20 47.71 30.58 -31.26
CA LYS A 20 48.80 29.88 -31.96
C LYS A 20 49.79 29.25 -30.99
N LYS A 21 50.22 29.97 -29.95
CA LYS A 21 51.13 29.41 -28.94
C LYS A 21 50.48 28.24 -28.21
N ALA A 22 49.22 28.37 -27.82
CA ALA A 22 48.50 27.34 -27.06
C ALA A 22 48.17 26.07 -27.86
N THR A 23 48.15 26.17 -29.19
CA THR A 23 47.89 25.05 -30.12
C THR A 23 49.14 24.61 -30.89
N GLU A 24 50.31 25.17 -30.58
CA GLU A 24 51.55 25.01 -31.35
C GLU A 24 51.34 25.17 -32.86
N ASN A 25 50.69 26.28 -33.22
CA ASN A 25 50.29 26.62 -34.58
C ASN A 25 49.32 25.59 -35.19
N PHE A 26 48.28 25.25 -34.44
CA PHE A 26 47.23 24.30 -34.84
C PHE A 26 47.77 22.89 -35.19
N ASP A 27 48.72 22.40 -34.38
CA ASP A 27 49.28 21.06 -34.56
C ASP A 27 48.20 19.96 -34.39
N LYS A 28 48.29 18.91 -35.21
CA LYS A 28 47.36 17.77 -35.20
C LYS A 28 47.23 17.09 -33.83
N LYS A 29 48.24 17.16 -32.96
CA LYS A 29 48.16 16.60 -31.61
C LYS A 29 47.11 17.26 -30.72
N TYR A 30 46.70 18.49 -31.06
CA TYR A 30 45.63 19.22 -30.38
C TYR A 30 44.29 19.08 -31.09
N TRP A 31 44.24 18.52 -32.30
CA TRP A 31 43.00 18.36 -33.05
C TRP A 31 42.08 17.34 -32.36
N ILE A 32 40.81 17.68 -32.25
CA ILE A 32 39.78 16.83 -31.62
C ILE A 32 38.62 16.49 -32.56
N GLY A 33 38.50 17.16 -33.71
CA GLY A 33 37.46 16.87 -34.70
C GLY A 33 37.31 17.98 -35.73
N SER A 34 36.52 17.73 -36.77
CA SER A 34 36.19 18.68 -37.83
C SER A 34 34.67 18.82 -37.97
N GLY A 35 34.19 20.05 -38.16
CA GLY A 35 32.78 20.33 -38.47
C GLY A 35 32.61 20.87 -39.90
N GLY A 36 31.38 21.27 -40.26
CA GLY A 36 31.05 21.75 -41.61
C GLY A 36 31.83 22.98 -42.08
N PHE A 37 32.34 23.80 -41.15
CA PHE A 37 32.99 25.09 -41.45
C PHE A 37 34.40 25.24 -40.87
N GLY A 38 34.97 24.17 -40.28
CA GLY A 38 36.29 24.27 -39.67
C GLY A 38 36.67 23.14 -38.72
N ASP A 39 37.95 23.14 -38.36
CA ASP A 39 38.56 22.18 -37.43
C ASP A 39 38.46 22.66 -35.98
N VAL A 40 38.41 21.72 -35.04
CA VAL A 40 38.34 21.98 -33.61
C VAL A 40 39.60 21.45 -32.94
N TYR A 41 40.23 22.31 -32.14
CA TYR A 41 41.47 22.02 -31.41
C TYR A 41 41.25 22.19 -29.90
N LYS A 42 41.83 21.31 -29.09
CA LYS A 42 41.87 21.42 -27.64
C LYS A 42 43.09 22.21 -27.22
N ALA A 43 42.91 23.24 -26.40
CA ALA A 43 44.02 24.04 -25.88
C ALA A 43 43.76 24.47 -24.42
N GLU A 44 44.79 25.00 -23.78
CA GLU A 44 44.64 25.75 -22.52
C GLU A 44 44.90 27.23 -22.80
N LEU A 45 43.91 28.07 -22.52
CA LEU A 45 44.00 29.51 -22.75
C LEU A 45 43.67 30.29 -21.49
N GLU A 46 44.42 31.37 -21.28
CA GLU A 46 44.07 32.42 -20.33
C GLU A 46 43.04 33.35 -20.95
N HIS A 47 41.91 33.52 -20.28
CA HIS A 47 40.85 34.43 -20.69
C HIS A 47 40.23 35.10 -19.47
N PHE A 48 39.41 36.12 -19.69
CA PHE A 48 38.74 36.84 -18.61
C PHE A 48 37.77 35.93 -17.86
N ASP A 49 37.80 36.00 -16.52
CA ASP A 49 36.83 35.29 -15.69
C ASP A 49 35.50 36.06 -15.65
N SER A 50 34.52 35.58 -16.41
CA SER A 50 33.18 36.18 -16.51
C SER A 50 32.35 36.04 -15.22
N SER A 51 32.81 35.30 -14.20
CA SER A 51 32.11 35.16 -12.92
C SER A 51 32.28 36.36 -11.98
N VAL A 52 33.17 37.31 -12.31
CA VAL A 52 33.52 38.47 -11.48
C VAL A 52 33.11 39.77 -12.18
N THR A 53 31.82 40.02 -12.36
CA THR A 53 31.34 41.24 -13.03
C THR A 53 30.61 42.19 -12.08
N LYS A 54 31.36 43.01 -11.33
CA LYS A 54 30.90 44.35 -10.92
C LYS A 54 32.05 45.37 -10.92
N GLY A 55 32.08 46.22 -11.94
CA GLY A 55 32.55 47.61 -11.83
C GLY A 55 34.05 47.91 -11.86
N LYS A 56 34.92 47.12 -12.52
CA LYS A 56 36.35 47.47 -12.66
C LYS A 56 36.83 47.57 -14.10
N LYS A 57 37.74 48.53 -14.36
CA LYS A 57 38.36 48.83 -15.67
C LYS A 57 39.18 47.63 -16.20
N LYS A 58 39.28 47.55 -17.54
CA LYS A 58 39.89 46.48 -18.39
C LYS A 58 41.22 45.87 -17.88
N SER A 59 42.05 46.63 -17.18
CA SER A 59 43.41 46.22 -16.74
C SER A 59 43.47 45.40 -15.44
N HIS A 60 42.36 45.21 -14.73
CA HIS A 60 42.33 44.52 -13.42
C HIS A 60 41.29 43.41 -13.32
N LEU A 61 40.77 42.93 -14.45
CA LEU A 61 39.89 41.76 -14.46
C LEU A 61 40.75 40.49 -14.27
N PRO A 62 40.41 39.59 -13.32
CA PRO A 62 41.16 38.37 -13.10
C PRO A 62 41.10 37.49 -14.36
N LYS A 63 42.28 37.09 -14.85
CA LYS A 63 42.41 36.10 -15.92
C LYS A 63 42.40 34.70 -15.29
N LYS A 64 41.68 33.79 -15.92
CA LYS A 64 41.66 32.37 -15.55
C LYS A 64 42.16 31.55 -16.72
N ARG A 65 43.05 30.60 -16.41
CA ARG A 65 43.47 29.57 -17.36
C ARG A 65 42.47 28.42 -17.36
N SER A 66 41.86 28.12 -18.50
CA SER A 66 40.97 26.96 -18.63
C SER A 66 41.28 26.16 -19.89
N LYS A 67 40.91 24.87 -19.86
CA LYS A 67 40.85 24.03 -21.04
C LYS A 67 39.68 24.45 -21.92
N VAL A 68 39.94 24.67 -23.20
CA VAL A 68 38.97 25.17 -24.18
C VAL A 68 39.03 24.36 -25.46
N ALA A 69 37.94 24.38 -26.22
CA ALA A 69 37.88 23.92 -27.60
C ALA A 69 37.87 25.15 -28.51
N ILE A 70 38.77 25.18 -29.49
CA ILE A 70 38.98 26.27 -30.42
C ILE A 70 38.54 25.79 -31.79
N LYS A 71 37.41 26.32 -32.28
CA LYS A 71 36.94 26.09 -33.63
C LYS A 71 37.61 27.10 -34.57
N CYS A 72 38.36 26.62 -35.55
CA CYS A 72 39.09 27.41 -36.51
C CYS A 72 38.52 27.22 -37.91
N ILE A 73 38.15 28.31 -38.58
CA ILE A 73 37.81 28.28 -40.00
C ILE A 73 39.08 27.96 -40.79
N THR A 74 39.03 26.91 -41.61
CA THR A 74 40.19 26.39 -42.35
C THR A 74 40.30 26.99 -43.76
N ASN A 75 39.20 27.47 -44.33
CA ASN A 75 39.16 28.12 -45.65
C ASN A 75 38.53 29.51 -45.56
N ARG A 76 39.31 30.57 -45.82
CA ARG A 76 38.83 31.97 -45.81
C ARG A 76 38.19 32.42 -47.12
N GLU A 77 38.32 31.64 -48.19
CA GLU A 77 37.67 31.92 -49.47
C GLU A 77 36.25 31.37 -49.52
N ASP A 78 35.91 30.47 -48.60
CA ASP A 78 34.56 29.95 -48.39
C ASP A 78 33.68 30.99 -47.68
N LYS A 79 33.06 31.86 -48.49
CA LYS A 79 32.14 32.89 -48.01
C LYS A 79 30.91 32.31 -47.30
N GLU A 80 30.48 31.10 -47.65
CA GLU A 80 29.36 30.43 -46.99
C GLU A 80 29.79 29.91 -45.62
N GLY A 81 30.96 29.29 -45.52
CA GLY A 81 31.55 28.86 -44.25
C GLY A 81 31.86 30.01 -43.29
N GLU A 82 32.33 31.15 -43.80
CA GLU A 82 32.52 32.36 -43.00
C GLU A 82 31.18 32.90 -42.46
N GLN A 83 30.14 32.95 -43.30
CA GLN A 83 28.81 33.37 -42.88
C GLN A 83 28.20 32.42 -41.83
N GLY A 84 28.29 31.11 -42.04
CA GLY A 84 27.81 30.10 -41.09
C GLY A 84 28.52 30.17 -39.74
N PHE A 85 29.84 30.35 -39.74
CA PHE A 85 30.62 30.53 -38.52
C PHE A 85 30.23 31.80 -37.75
N ILE A 86 29.97 32.90 -38.45
CA ILE A 86 29.52 34.15 -37.82
C ILE A 86 28.10 33.97 -37.27
N ALA A 87 27.18 33.35 -38.02
CA ALA A 87 25.81 33.10 -37.58
C ALA A 87 25.76 32.24 -36.30
N GLU A 88 26.63 31.23 -36.18
CA GLU A 88 26.78 30.42 -34.97
C GLU A 88 27.22 31.28 -33.77
N ILE A 89 28.20 32.17 -33.94
CA ILE A 89 28.64 33.10 -32.90
C ILE A 89 27.50 34.04 -32.48
N GLU A 90 26.73 34.56 -33.44
CA GLU A 90 25.60 35.45 -33.16
C GLU A 90 24.47 34.75 -32.39
N THR A 91 24.11 33.52 -32.79
CA THR A 91 23.10 32.71 -32.10
C THR A 91 23.51 32.39 -30.65
N LEU A 92 24.77 32.02 -30.45
CA LEU A 92 25.31 31.72 -29.12
C LEU A 92 25.42 32.97 -28.24
N SER A 93 25.66 34.14 -28.83
CA SER A 93 25.88 35.40 -28.08
C SER A 93 24.61 36.22 -27.80
N LYS A 94 23.57 36.14 -28.65
CA LYS A 94 22.37 36.99 -28.53
C LYS A 94 21.09 36.27 -28.13
N GLY A 95 20.96 34.96 -28.38
CA GLY A 95 19.65 34.30 -28.38
C GLY A 95 19.46 33.15 -27.40
N THR A 96 20.54 32.59 -26.84
CA THR A 96 20.44 31.34 -26.06
C THR A 96 20.48 31.60 -24.57
N ASN A 97 19.49 31.11 -23.81
CA ASN A 97 19.52 31.13 -22.35
C ASN A 97 20.74 30.31 -21.87
N GLN A 98 21.74 30.99 -21.28
CA GLN A 98 23.01 30.39 -20.88
C GLN A 98 22.83 29.28 -19.83
N ASN A 99 21.81 29.37 -18.97
CA ASN A 99 21.51 28.30 -18.02
C ASN A 99 20.92 27.08 -18.72
N SER A 100 20.03 27.29 -19.71
CA SER A 100 19.51 26.21 -20.56
C SER A 100 20.66 25.51 -21.29
N LEU A 101 21.51 26.28 -21.98
CA LEU A 101 22.67 25.75 -22.72
C LEU A 101 23.64 24.99 -21.81
N LYS A 102 23.93 25.52 -20.63
CA LYS A 102 24.78 24.84 -19.63
C LYS A 102 24.18 23.51 -19.20
N THR A 103 22.88 23.45 -18.95
CA THR A 103 22.17 22.21 -18.60
C THR A 103 22.26 21.20 -19.75
N PHE A 104 21.98 21.61 -21.00
CA PHE A 104 22.14 20.75 -22.18
C PHE A 104 23.56 20.18 -22.30
N SER A 105 24.57 21.04 -22.22
CA SER A 105 25.98 20.63 -22.32
C SER A 105 26.39 19.67 -21.20
N GLN A 106 25.91 19.89 -19.98
CA GLN A 106 26.18 18.99 -18.85
C GLN A 106 25.53 17.62 -19.04
N ILE A 107 24.29 17.57 -19.53
CA ILE A 107 23.61 16.31 -19.86
C ILE A 107 24.40 15.57 -20.94
N GLY A 108 24.72 16.24 -22.05
CA GLY A 108 25.49 15.65 -23.15
C GLY A 108 26.83 15.08 -22.68
N TYR A 109 27.58 15.84 -21.88
CA TYR A 109 28.85 15.38 -21.30
C TYR A 109 28.68 14.12 -20.46
N LYS A 110 27.66 14.05 -19.59
CA LYS A 110 27.38 12.87 -18.77
C LYS A 110 26.96 11.67 -19.63
N CYS A 111 26.17 11.87 -20.68
CA CYS A 111 25.77 10.82 -21.61
C CYS A 111 26.96 10.18 -22.34
N LEU A 112 28.01 10.97 -22.59
CA LEU A 112 29.24 10.53 -23.26
C LEU A 112 30.28 9.90 -22.31
N ALA A 113 29.96 9.70 -21.03
CA ALA A 113 30.90 9.11 -20.08
C ALA A 113 31.36 7.71 -20.54
N GLU A 114 32.65 7.40 -20.39
CA GLU A 114 33.22 6.13 -20.83
C GLU A 114 32.57 4.92 -20.14
N LYS A 115 32.37 5.02 -18.83
CA LYS A 115 31.77 3.94 -18.03
C LYS A 115 30.26 4.07 -18.00
N GLN A 116 29.56 2.97 -18.27
CA GLN A 116 28.09 2.92 -18.25
C GLN A 116 27.50 3.42 -16.91
N VAL A 117 28.11 3.08 -15.78
CA VAL A 117 27.65 3.51 -14.43
C VAL A 117 27.72 5.02 -14.20
N GLN A 118 28.50 5.75 -15.01
CA GLN A 118 28.61 7.21 -14.97
C GLN A 118 27.64 7.91 -15.92
N ARG A 119 27.03 7.16 -16.85
CA ARG A 119 26.01 7.68 -17.74
C ARG A 119 24.70 7.84 -16.97
N PRO A 120 23.97 8.94 -17.18
CA PRO A 120 22.71 9.17 -16.48
C PRO A 120 21.64 8.20 -16.96
N SER A 121 20.64 7.94 -16.10
CA SER A 121 19.43 7.27 -16.54
C SER A 121 18.62 8.16 -17.49
N MET A 122 17.81 7.57 -18.36
CA MET A 122 16.93 8.35 -19.25
C MET A 122 15.96 9.23 -18.45
N LYS A 123 15.50 8.77 -17.29
CA LYS A 123 14.68 9.56 -16.36
C LYS A 123 15.40 10.86 -15.94
N TYR A 124 16.67 10.76 -15.53
CA TYR A 124 17.48 11.92 -15.19
C TYR A 124 17.64 12.87 -16.39
N VAL A 125 17.92 12.32 -17.58
CA VAL A 125 18.04 13.11 -18.82
C VAL A 125 16.75 13.89 -19.09
N ILE A 126 15.59 13.24 -19.01
CA ILE A 126 14.28 13.88 -19.22
C ILE A 126 14.04 15.00 -18.19
N GLU A 127 14.28 14.74 -16.90
CA GLU A 127 14.08 15.72 -15.83
C GLU A 127 14.96 16.97 -16.02
N GLU A 128 16.23 16.80 -16.39
CA GLU A 128 17.14 17.93 -16.64
C GLU A 128 16.82 18.67 -17.94
N LEU A 129 16.38 17.97 -18.99
CA LEU A 129 15.90 18.59 -20.22
C LEU A 129 14.62 19.42 -19.98
N GLU A 130 13.69 18.93 -19.16
CA GLU A 130 12.50 19.71 -18.78
C GLU A 130 12.88 20.98 -18.01
N LYS A 131 13.89 20.92 -17.14
CA LYS A 131 14.44 22.11 -16.48
C LYS A 131 15.06 23.07 -17.50
N ALA A 132 15.85 22.56 -18.44
CA ALA A 132 16.46 23.34 -19.50
C ALA A 132 15.42 24.04 -20.39
N LEU A 133 14.32 23.35 -20.70
CA LEU A 133 13.22 23.88 -21.50
C LEU A 133 12.46 25.00 -20.77
N LYS A 134 12.18 24.84 -19.47
CA LYS A 134 11.55 25.90 -18.66
C LYS A 134 12.38 27.19 -18.60
N LEU A 135 13.70 27.09 -18.79
CA LEU A 135 14.59 28.25 -18.83
C LEU A 135 14.53 29.00 -20.17
N GLN A 136 13.92 28.44 -21.22
CA GLN A 136 13.82 29.07 -22.54
C GLN A 136 12.62 30.02 -22.71
N VAL A 137 11.83 30.26 -21.66
CA VAL A 137 10.62 31.11 -21.77
C VAL A 137 10.97 32.55 -22.15
N ASN A 138 10.35 33.02 -23.25
CA ASN A 138 10.40 34.33 -23.92
C ASN A 138 11.45 34.50 -25.03
N ASN A 139 11.28 33.82 -26.16
CA ASN A 139 11.68 34.32 -27.49
C ASN A 139 10.80 33.68 -28.57
N ASP A 140 9.66 34.31 -28.87
CA ASP A 140 8.82 34.02 -30.04
C ASP A 140 9.41 34.66 -31.31
N ASN A 141 10.69 34.43 -31.59
CA ASN A 141 11.28 34.80 -32.87
C ASN A 141 11.31 33.56 -33.77
N ASP A 142 10.33 33.51 -34.66
CA ASP A 142 10.22 32.56 -35.76
C ASP A 142 11.32 32.79 -36.80
N PHE A 143 11.80 31.67 -37.35
CA PHE A 143 12.67 31.54 -38.52
C PHE A 143 14.12 32.02 -38.38
N VAL A 144 15.03 31.04 -38.25
CA VAL A 144 16.42 31.19 -38.70
C VAL A 144 16.48 30.59 -40.10
N VAL A 145 16.55 31.46 -41.12
CA VAL A 145 16.89 31.02 -42.49
C VAL A 145 18.40 30.80 -42.50
N ASP A 146 18.81 29.55 -42.40
CA ASP A 146 20.19 29.13 -42.67
C ASP A 146 20.22 28.38 -44.02
N ASN A 147 21.31 28.50 -44.76
CA ASN A 147 21.51 27.73 -45.99
C ASN A 147 21.49 26.23 -45.64
N ALA A 148 20.90 25.40 -46.52
CA ALA A 148 20.57 24.02 -46.22
C ALA A 148 21.79 23.16 -45.83
N CYS A 149 22.07 23.06 -44.53
CA CYS A 149 23.08 22.19 -43.93
C CYS A 149 22.39 21.15 -43.06
N GLY A 150 22.64 19.85 -43.28
CA GLY A 150 22.04 18.78 -42.47
C GLY A 150 22.70 17.42 -42.69
N THR A 151 22.73 16.59 -41.65
CA THR A 151 23.29 15.23 -41.73
C THR A 151 22.38 14.33 -42.57
N THR A 152 22.90 13.79 -43.67
CA THR A 152 22.07 13.02 -44.60
C THR A 152 21.42 11.81 -43.92
N GLY A 153 20.10 11.67 -44.07
CA GLY A 153 19.27 10.67 -43.39
C GLY A 153 18.39 11.27 -42.28
N TYR A 154 18.84 12.33 -41.63
CA TYR A 154 18.06 13.03 -40.58
C TYR A 154 17.23 14.20 -41.13
N VAL A 155 17.61 14.69 -42.30
CA VAL A 155 17.01 15.89 -42.91
C VAL A 155 15.55 15.65 -43.26
N ASP A 156 14.68 16.55 -42.79
CA ASP A 156 13.28 16.59 -43.20
C ASP A 156 13.16 16.72 -44.73
N PRO A 157 12.36 15.87 -45.40
CA PRO A 157 12.08 16.01 -46.83
C PRO A 157 11.63 17.41 -47.27
N GLN A 158 10.98 18.18 -46.40
CA GLN A 158 10.55 19.56 -46.68
C GLN A 158 11.59 20.64 -46.35
N TYR A 159 12.74 20.26 -45.79
CA TYR A 159 13.79 21.19 -45.35
C TYR A 159 14.30 22.09 -46.48
N ILE A 160 14.54 21.51 -47.67
CA ILE A 160 15.02 22.27 -48.84
C ILE A 160 14.02 23.36 -49.26
N THR A 161 12.72 23.10 -49.09
CA THR A 161 11.66 24.00 -49.54
C THR A 161 11.25 25.02 -48.48
N ARG A 162 11.37 24.68 -47.19
CA ARG A 162 10.83 25.49 -46.09
C ARG A 162 11.88 25.97 -45.08
N GLY A 163 13.12 25.51 -45.17
CA GLY A 163 14.17 25.79 -44.18
C GLY A 163 13.94 25.07 -42.85
N VAL A 164 14.66 25.51 -41.81
CA VAL A 164 14.55 24.97 -40.45
C VAL A 164 13.23 25.40 -39.81
N THR A 165 12.38 24.44 -39.43
CA THR A 165 11.16 24.71 -38.65
C THR A 165 11.07 23.80 -37.43
N ARG A 166 10.24 24.15 -36.44
CA ARG A 166 9.98 23.30 -35.27
C ARG A 166 9.51 21.91 -35.66
N GLU A 167 8.77 21.78 -36.76
CA GLU A 167 8.28 20.50 -37.26
C GLU A 167 9.34 19.71 -38.03
N ALA A 168 10.37 20.36 -38.58
CA ALA A 168 11.55 19.69 -39.11
C ALA A 168 12.37 19.06 -37.97
N ASP A 169 12.46 19.72 -36.81
CA ASP A 169 13.05 19.12 -35.60
C ASP A 169 12.23 17.91 -35.11
N ILE A 170 10.89 17.98 -35.17
CA ILE A 170 10.02 16.83 -34.85
C ILE A 170 10.30 15.64 -35.77
N TYR A 171 10.50 15.88 -37.06
CA TYR A 171 10.87 14.82 -38.01
C TYR A 171 12.20 14.18 -37.61
N THR A 172 13.23 15.00 -37.39
CA THR A 172 14.57 14.56 -36.98
C THR A 172 14.52 13.74 -35.70
N LEU A 173 13.71 14.17 -34.72
CA LEU A 173 13.51 13.44 -33.48
C LEU A 173 12.82 12.08 -33.73
N GLY A 174 11.87 12.00 -34.66
CA GLY A 174 11.29 10.74 -35.10
C GLY A 174 12.33 9.75 -35.63
N VAL A 175 13.30 10.24 -36.43
CA VAL A 175 14.39 9.42 -36.94
C VAL A 175 15.24 8.86 -35.79
N VAL A 176 15.63 9.71 -34.85
CA VAL A 176 16.41 9.31 -33.65
C VAL A 176 15.66 8.29 -32.80
N LEU A 177 14.34 8.43 -32.61
CA LEU A 177 13.54 7.45 -31.89
C LEU A 177 13.59 6.06 -32.57
N PHE A 178 13.52 6.01 -33.90
CA PHE A 178 13.69 4.74 -34.60
C PHE A 178 15.11 4.19 -34.53
N GLU A 179 16.14 5.04 -34.57
CA GLU A 179 17.53 4.58 -34.33
C GLU A 179 17.68 3.93 -32.95
N MET A 180 17.11 4.56 -31.91
CA MET A 180 17.13 4.02 -30.55
C MET A 180 16.41 2.67 -30.46
N MET A 181 15.23 2.54 -31.08
CA MET A 181 14.45 1.31 -31.05
C MET A 181 15.10 0.18 -31.85
N CYS A 182 15.68 0.51 -33.01
CA CYS A 182 16.28 -0.48 -33.90
C CYS A 182 17.73 -0.83 -33.53
N GLY A 183 18.41 0.04 -32.77
CA GLY A 183 19.83 -0.06 -32.47
C GLY A 183 20.71 0.03 -33.72
N ARG A 184 20.29 0.81 -34.73
CA ARG A 184 20.95 0.96 -36.02
C ARG A 184 21.06 2.43 -36.38
N LEU A 185 22.13 2.79 -37.09
CA LEU A 185 22.31 4.14 -37.62
C LEU A 185 21.41 4.36 -38.85
N VAL A 186 21.03 5.62 -39.13
CA VAL A 186 20.18 5.96 -40.28
C VAL A 186 20.78 5.52 -41.62
N LYS A 187 22.10 5.67 -41.75
CA LYS A 187 22.87 5.22 -42.91
C LYS A 187 23.96 4.25 -42.46
N ASP A 188 23.91 3.05 -43.02
CA ASP A 188 24.99 2.07 -43.01
C ASP A 188 25.49 1.92 -44.46
N GLU A 189 26.79 1.72 -44.67
CA GLU A 189 27.42 1.71 -46.01
C GLU A 189 26.86 0.63 -46.96
N HIS A 190 26.06 -0.30 -46.42
CA HIS A 190 25.51 -1.45 -47.13
C HIS A 190 23.98 -1.64 -47.00
N SER A 191 23.23 -0.68 -46.43
CA SER A 191 21.79 -0.83 -46.18
C SER A 191 20.91 0.23 -46.83
N ASN A 192 19.63 -0.11 -47.00
CA ASN A 192 18.59 0.90 -47.25
C ASN A 192 18.56 1.91 -46.09
N ASP A 193 18.22 3.15 -46.41
CA ASP A 193 17.94 4.21 -45.44
C ASP A 193 16.90 3.76 -44.40
N LEU A 194 17.21 3.99 -43.11
CA LEU A 194 16.38 3.51 -41.99
C LEU A 194 14.94 4.00 -42.08
N VAL A 195 14.73 5.25 -42.49
CA VAL A 195 13.38 5.82 -42.63
C VAL A 195 12.58 5.07 -43.69
N THR A 196 13.21 4.74 -44.81
CA THR A 196 12.61 3.95 -45.88
C THR A 196 12.22 2.55 -45.39
N LEU A 197 13.09 1.90 -44.62
CA LEU A 197 12.83 0.58 -44.02
C LEU A 197 11.66 0.63 -43.03
N VAL A 198 11.65 1.62 -42.14
CA VAL A 198 10.56 1.85 -41.17
C VAL A 198 9.23 2.06 -41.89
N LYS A 199 9.18 2.92 -42.92
CA LYS A 199 7.95 3.16 -43.71
C LYS A 199 7.44 1.88 -44.39
N HIS A 200 8.34 1.00 -44.83
CA HIS A 200 7.97 -0.29 -45.42
C HIS A 200 7.36 -1.25 -44.39
N HIS A 201 8.01 -1.44 -43.24
CA HIS A 201 7.52 -2.32 -42.18
C HIS A 201 6.23 -1.80 -41.52
N TYR A 202 6.08 -0.49 -41.39
CA TYR A 202 4.84 0.13 -40.91
C TYR A 202 3.66 -0.25 -41.81
N LYS A 203 3.81 -0.12 -43.14
CA LYS A 203 2.77 -0.48 -44.11
C LYS A 203 2.40 -1.97 -44.09
N LYS A 204 3.35 -2.84 -43.74
CA LYS A 204 3.14 -4.28 -43.60
C LYS A 204 2.60 -4.70 -42.23
N GLY A 205 2.57 -3.79 -41.25
CA GLY A 205 2.14 -4.10 -39.88
C GLY A 205 3.14 -4.94 -39.09
N ASN A 206 4.43 -4.90 -39.45
CA ASN A 206 5.47 -5.74 -38.84
C ASN A 206 6.69 -4.92 -38.36
N LEU A 207 6.46 -3.75 -37.78
CA LEU A 207 7.51 -2.91 -37.18
C LEU A 207 8.25 -3.60 -36.02
N ASP A 208 7.61 -4.55 -35.35
CA ASP A 208 8.19 -5.29 -34.23
C ASP A 208 9.43 -6.10 -34.66
N GLU A 209 9.54 -6.43 -35.95
CA GLU A 209 10.73 -7.09 -36.51
C GLU A 209 11.97 -6.20 -36.51
N LEU A 210 11.80 -4.87 -36.48
CA LEU A 210 12.91 -3.92 -36.49
C LEU A 210 13.47 -3.64 -35.08
N VAL A 211 12.77 -4.06 -34.02
CA VAL A 211 13.18 -3.84 -32.64
C VAL A 211 14.51 -4.54 -32.37
N LEU A 212 15.44 -3.84 -31.71
CA LEU A 212 16.73 -4.37 -31.32
C LEU A 212 16.57 -5.65 -30.48
N GLU A 213 17.24 -6.72 -30.90
CA GLU A 213 17.08 -8.06 -30.31
C GLU A 213 17.26 -8.07 -28.78
N GLY A 214 18.23 -7.31 -28.26
CA GLY A 214 18.52 -7.25 -26.82
C GLY A 214 17.45 -6.60 -25.93
N ILE A 215 16.44 -5.94 -26.52
CA ILE A 215 15.31 -5.31 -25.81
C ILE A 215 13.95 -5.92 -26.18
N LYS A 216 13.90 -6.79 -27.20
CA LYS A 216 12.66 -7.31 -27.78
C LYS A 216 11.81 -8.08 -26.75
N ASP A 217 12.45 -8.92 -25.95
CA ASP A 217 11.76 -9.70 -24.89
C ASP A 217 11.51 -8.89 -23.60
N LYS A 218 12.03 -7.67 -23.52
CA LYS A 218 11.96 -6.83 -22.31
C LYS A 218 10.93 -5.71 -22.43
N ILE A 219 10.55 -5.36 -23.66
CA ILE A 219 9.63 -4.25 -23.92
C ILE A 219 8.18 -4.70 -23.85
N MET A 220 7.35 -3.94 -23.14
CA MET A 220 5.93 -4.26 -23.03
C MET A 220 5.18 -3.95 -24.33
N PRO A 221 4.26 -4.81 -24.80
CA PRO A 221 3.56 -4.61 -26.08
C PRO A 221 2.85 -3.25 -26.20
N ASN A 222 2.19 -2.80 -25.12
CA ASN A 222 1.51 -1.50 -25.09
C ASN A 222 2.50 -0.32 -25.09
N SER A 223 3.66 -0.49 -24.44
CA SER A 223 4.74 0.50 -24.47
C SER A 223 5.31 0.63 -25.89
N LEU A 224 5.67 -0.51 -26.49
CA LEU A 224 6.20 -0.59 -27.86
C LEU A 224 5.21 -0.01 -28.88
N THR A 225 3.94 -0.43 -28.84
CA THR A 225 2.91 0.07 -29.75
C THR A 225 2.72 1.58 -29.63
N THR A 226 2.69 2.10 -28.40
CA THR A 226 2.55 3.55 -28.16
C THR A 226 3.76 4.31 -28.70
N TYR A 227 4.96 3.80 -28.45
CA TYR A 227 6.23 4.35 -28.92
C TYR A 227 6.32 4.38 -30.45
N GLN A 228 6.13 3.24 -31.11
CA GLN A 228 6.19 3.11 -32.57
C GLN A 228 5.20 4.04 -33.25
N ARG A 229 3.96 4.11 -32.73
CA ARG A 229 2.91 4.93 -33.32
C ARG A 229 3.26 6.42 -33.29
N ILE A 230 3.75 6.93 -32.16
CA ILE A 230 4.10 8.36 -32.06
C ILE A 230 5.38 8.68 -32.84
N ALA A 231 6.39 7.80 -32.79
CA ALA A 231 7.62 7.96 -33.57
C ALA A 231 7.34 7.95 -35.08
N TYR A 232 6.45 7.08 -35.56
CA TYR A 232 6.05 7.05 -36.97
C TYR A 232 5.30 8.32 -37.38
N LYS A 233 4.44 8.85 -36.50
CA LYS A 233 3.72 10.10 -36.76
C LYS A 233 4.68 11.29 -36.95
N CYS A 234 5.83 11.29 -36.29
CA CYS A 234 6.89 12.29 -36.51
C CYS A 234 7.48 12.24 -37.94
N LEU A 235 7.54 11.05 -38.54
CA LEU A 235 8.10 10.82 -39.89
C LEU A 235 7.10 11.10 -41.03
N HIS A 236 5.97 11.74 -40.73
CA HIS A 236 4.96 12.03 -41.74
C HIS A 236 5.47 13.08 -42.73
N ASP A 237 5.29 12.82 -44.04
CA ASP A 237 5.78 13.71 -45.10
C ASP A 237 5.07 15.07 -45.08
N ASP A 238 3.75 15.08 -44.82
CA ASP A 238 2.97 16.30 -44.53
C ASP A 238 3.24 16.82 -43.11
N ILE A 239 3.78 18.03 -43.04
CA ILE A 239 4.13 18.78 -41.83
C ILE A 239 2.94 18.98 -40.88
N VAL A 240 1.73 19.15 -41.40
CA VAL A 240 0.52 19.41 -40.60
C VAL A 240 0.07 18.16 -39.82
N LYS A 241 0.46 16.98 -40.30
CA LYS A 241 0.11 15.70 -39.66
C LYS A 241 1.14 15.26 -38.62
N ARG A 242 2.29 15.93 -38.55
CA ARG A 242 3.28 15.68 -37.51
C ARG A 242 2.73 16.11 -36.16
N PRO A 243 3.07 15.41 -35.06
CA PRO A 243 2.60 15.78 -33.75
C PRO A 243 3.29 17.07 -33.27
N LYS A 244 2.64 17.80 -32.37
CA LYS A 244 3.33 18.84 -31.60
C LYS A 244 4.29 18.20 -30.60
N LEU A 245 5.35 18.91 -30.20
CA LEU A 245 6.30 18.44 -29.20
C LEU A 245 5.62 18.02 -27.89
N SER A 246 4.59 18.75 -27.45
CA SER A 246 3.81 18.42 -26.26
C SER A 246 3.06 17.09 -26.37
N GLU A 247 2.49 16.78 -27.55
CA GLU A 247 1.84 15.50 -27.82
C GLU A 247 2.87 14.36 -27.82
N LEU A 248 4.02 14.56 -28.47
CA LEU A 248 5.11 13.59 -28.51
C LEU A 248 5.58 13.24 -27.09
N VAL A 249 5.89 14.23 -26.26
CA VAL A 249 6.30 14.03 -24.87
C VAL A 249 5.22 13.31 -24.06
N SER A 250 3.94 13.68 -24.23
CA SER A 250 2.83 13.02 -23.54
C SER A 250 2.72 11.54 -23.90
N GLN A 251 2.84 11.18 -25.18
CA GLN A 251 2.77 9.77 -25.60
C GLN A 251 4.01 8.97 -25.15
N LEU A 252 5.20 9.57 -25.15
CA LEU A 252 6.41 8.91 -24.64
C LEU A 252 6.32 8.67 -23.12
N LYS A 253 5.76 9.62 -22.36
CA LYS A 253 5.47 9.41 -20.92
C LYS A 253 4.49 8.26 -20.71
N LYS A 254 3.42 8.19 -21.51
CA LYS A 254 2.47 7.08 -21.48
C LYS A 254 3.13 5.72 -21.83
N ALA A 255 4.04 5.69 -22.80
CA ALA A 255 4.81 4.50 -23.12
C ALA A 255 5.71 4.07 -21.95
N LEU A 256 6.32 5.03 -21.24
CA LEU A 256 7.10 4.76 -20.03
C LEU A 256 6.24 4.21 -18.90
N GLU A 257 5.06 4.80 -18.66
CA GLU A 257 4.10 4.30 -17.67
C GLU A 257 3.74 2.83 -17.93
N PHE A 258 3.46 2.46 -19.18
CA PHE A 258 3.21 1.06 -19.54
C PHE A 258 4.39 0.12 -19.27
N GLN A 259 5.62 0.62 -19.31
CA GLN A 259 6.82 -0.16 -19.03
C GLN A 259 7.07 -0.28 -17.52
N GLU A 260 6.89 0.79 -16.75
CA GLU A 260 7.10 0.82 -15.29
C GLU A 260 5.95 0.16 -14.50
N ASP A 261 4.73 0.15 -15.04
CA ASP A 261 3.55 -0.42 -14.37
C ASP A 261 3.69 -1.93 -14.11
N VAL A 262 4.42 -2.68 -14.93
CA VAL A 262 4.53 -4.14 -14.78
C VAL A 262 5.41 -4.52 -13.58
N GLU A 263 6.59 -3.91 -13.45
CA GLU A 263 7.53 -4.21 -12.35
C GLU A 263 6.96 -3.89 -10.96
N ILE A 264 6.07 -2.88 -10.87
CA ILE A 264 5.50 -2.41 -9.60
C ILE A 264 4.18 -3.12 -9.25
N TRP A 265 3.33 -3.38 -10.25
CA TRP A 265 1.98 -3.89 -10.01
C TRP A 265 1.87 -5.41 -10.14
N GLU A 266 2.67 -6.08 -10.99
CA GLU A 266 2.67 -7.56 -10.99
C GLU A 266 3.11 -8.15 -9.67
N ALA A 267 4.08 -7.50 -9.01
CA ALA A 267 4.52 -7.90 -7.68
C ALA A 267 3.41 -7.82 -6.61
N LYS A 268 2.34 -7.04 -6.86
CA LYS A 268 1.19 -6.91 -5.94
C LYS A 268 0.04 -7.84 -6.30
N LEU A 269 0.07 -8.48 -7.47
CA LEU A 269 -0.94 -9.45 -7.87
C LEU A 269 -0.64 -10.81 -7.24
N PRO A 270 -1.67 -11.60 -6.89
CA PRO A 270 -1.46 -12.98 -6.46
C PRO A 270 -0.71 -13.78 -7.53
N LYS A 271 0.15 -14.70 -7.12
CA LYS A 271 0.94 -15.52 -8.07
C LYS A 271 0.06 -16.32 -9.04
N ASP A 272 -1.13 -16.70 -8.60
CA ASP A 272 -2.14 -17.46 -9.35
C ASP A 272 -3.25 -16.56 -9.95
N TYR A 273 -3.02 -15.24 -10.09
CA TYR A 273 -4.06 -14.32 -10.57
C TYR A 273 -4.63 -14.70 -11.93
N LYS A 274 -3.82 -15.21 -12.87
CA LYS A 274 -4.29 -15.65 -14.20
C LYS A 274 -5.32 -16.77 -14.09
N GLU A 275 -5.02 -17.80 -13.28
CA GLU A 275 -5.96 -18.90 -13.02
C GLU A 275 -7.25 -18.39 -12.35
N ILE A 276 -7.14 -17.39 -11.47
CA ILE A 276 -8.29 -16.76 -10.82
C ILE A 276 -9.17 -16.02 -11.84
N LEU A 277 -8.56 -15.28 -12.77
CA LEU A 277 -9.28 -14.56 -13.82
C LEU A 277 -10.00 -15.51 -14.77
N ASP A 278 -9.40 -16.66 -15.09
CA ASP A 278 -10.02 -17.69 -15.94
C ASP A 278 -11.28 -18.31 -15.31
N MET A 279 -11.42 -18.23 -13.97
CA MET A 279 -12.64 -18.65 -13.26
C MET A 279 -13.77 -17.60 -13.26
N SER A 280 -13.52 -16.41 -13.83
CA SER A 280 -14.52 -15.37 -14.01
C SER A 280 -15.53 -15.73 -15.10
N LYS A 281 -16.66 -15.01 -15.14
CA LYS A 281 -17.66 -15.16 -16.22
C LYS A 281 -17.16 -14.64 -17.57
N THR A 282 -16.25 -13.67 -17.57
CA THR A 282 -15.78 -12.95 -18.77
C THR A 282 -14.27 -12.69 -18.66
N PRO A 283 -13.43 -13.73 -18.78
CA PRO A 283 -11.96 -13.61 -18.62
C PRO A 283 -11.34 -12.58 -19.57
N GLU A 284 -11.90 -12.43 -20.77
CA GLU A 284 -11.36 -11.59 -21.85
C GLU A 284 -11.32 -10.11 -21.48
N ILE A 285 -12.23 -9.66 -20.60
CA ILE A 285 -12.25 -8.27 -20.13
C ILE A 285 -10.98 -7.97 -19.34
N TYR A 286 -10.49 -8.93 -18.56
CA TYR A 286 -9.37 -8.72 -17.64
C TYR A 286 -8.02 -8.72 -18.34
N TYR A 287 -7.85 -9.54 -19.39
CA TYR A 287 -6.61 -9.57 -20.17
C TYR A 287 -6.35 -8.30 -20.99
N ASN A 288 -7.36 -7.43 -21.14
CA ASN A 288 -7.22 -6.13 -21.79
C ASN A 288 -6.91 -4.97 -20.82
N LEU A 289 -6.89 -5.24 -19.50
CA LEU A 289 -6.64 -4.23 -18.48
C LEU A 289 -5.16 -4.08 -18.16
N SER A 290 -4.76 -2.90 -17.68
CA SER A 290 -3.42 -2.70 -17.13
C SER A 290 -3.25 -3.47 -15.81
N ASN A 291 -2.02 -3.83 -15.43
CA ASN A 291 -1.76 -4.49 -14.14
C ASN A 291 -2.18 -3.63 -12.93
N LYS A 292 -2.13 -2.30 -13.08
CA LYS A 292 -2.67 -1.35 -12.10
C LYS A 292 -4.18 -1.50 -11.95
N ASP A 293 -4.91 -1.53 -13.07
CA ASP A 293 -6.36 -1.70 -13.06
C ASP A 293 -6.74 -3.07 -12.46
N LEU A 294 -5.99 -4.13 -12.81
CA LEU A 294 -6.14 -5.45 -12.20
C LEU A 294 -5.95 -5.41 -10.68
N CYS A 295 -4.91 -4.73 -10.19
CA CYS A 295 -4.69 -4.56 -8.74
C CYS A 295 -5.86 -3.83 -8.07
N GLU A 296 -6.39 -2.78 -8.68
CA GLU A 296 -7.56 -2.06 -8.15
C GLU A 296 -8.80 -2.96 -8.12
N MET A 297 -9.00 -3.77 -9.16
CA MET A 297 -10.07 -4.75 -9.21
C MET A 297 -9.92 -5.83 -8.14
N PHE A 298 -8.74 -6.41 -7.96
CA PHE A 298 -8.48 -7.37 -6.88
C PHE A 298 -8.66 -6.74 -5.50
N SER A 299 -8.34 -5.45 -5.33
CA SER A 299 -8.55 -4.74 -4.06
C SER A 299 -10.05 -4.57 -3.74
N LYS A 300 -10.88 -4.27 -4.76
CA LYS A 300 -12.35 -4.14 -4.61
C LYS A 300 -13.06 -5.50 -4.51
N GLY A 301 -12.54 -6.50 -5.21
CA GLY A 301 -13.06 -7.86 -5.26
C GLY A 301 -13.57 -8.26 -6.64
N ILE A 302 -13.25 -9.48 -7.05
CA ILE A 302 -13.63 -10.07 -8.34
C ILE A 302 -14.67 -11.17 -8.11
N LEU A 303 -15.75 -11.14 -8.91
CA LEU A 303 -16.83 -12.11 -8.85
C LEU A 303 -16.53 -13.36 -9.69
N LEU A 304 -16.44 -14.50 -9.02
CA LEU A 304 -16.15 -15.82 -9.58
C LEU A 304 -17.34 -16.78 -9.46
N LYS A 305 -17.21 -17.98 -10.06
CA LYS A 305 -18.21 -19.07 -9.94
C LYS A 305 -19.64 -18.63 -10.25
N LYS A 306 -19.82 -18.03 -11.42
CA LYS A 306 -21.09 -17.44 -11.87
C LYS A 306 -21.61 -16.31 -10.96
N GLY A 307 -20.71 -15.59 -10.28
CA GLY A 307 -21.03 -14.43 -9.44
C GLY A 307 -21.52 -14.78 -8.04
N LYS A 308 -21.12 -15.96 -7.53
CA LYS A 308 -21.51 -16.45 -6.20
C LYS A 308 -20.38 -16.39 -5.18
N VAL A 309 -19.14 -16.22 -5.64
CA VAL A 309 -17.96 -16.06 -4.80
C VAL A 309 -17.29 -14.76 -5.19
N CYS A 310 -16.91 -13.93 -4.22
CA CYS A 310 -16.13 -12.72 -4.43
C CYS A 310 -14.76 -12.92 -3.78
N VAL A 311 -13.67 -12.70 -4.53
CA VAL A 311 -12.30 -12.81 -4.02
C VAL A 311 -11.64 -11.45 -4.08
N SER A 312 -11.03 -11.01 -2.98
CA SER A 312 -10.26 -9.77 -2.94
C SER A 312 -8.89 -9.98 -2.31
N VAL A 313 -7.94 -9.11 -2.62
CA VAL A 313 -6.54 -9.21 -2.15
C VAL A 313 -6.24 -8.02 -1.26
N ARG A 314 -5.64 -8.28 -0.10
CA ARG A 314 -5.13 -7.23 0.79
C ARG A 314 -3.74 -6.79 0.37
N SER A 315 -3.29 -5.65 0.89
CA SER A 315 -1.99 -5.05 0.60
C SER A 315 -0.77 -5.92 0.94
N ASN A 316 -0.96 -7.04 1.66
CA ASN A 316 0.06 -8.02 2.05
C ASN A 316 -0.09 -9.35 1.30
N GLU A 317 -0.70 -9.36 0.12
CA GLU A 317 -0.95 -10.55 -0.72
C GLU A 317 -1.91 -11.60 -0.12
N GLU A 318 -2.50 -11.32 1.05
CA GLU A 318 -3.48 -12.22 1.67
C GLU A 318 -4.84 -12.09 0.96
N MET A 319 -5.39 -13.22 0.52
CA MET A 319 -6.70 -13.28 -0.11
C MET A 319 -7.81 -13.30 0.94
N ASN A 320 -8.88 -12.55 0.68
CA ASN A 320 -10.18 -12.70 1.33
C ASN A 320 -11.13 -13.41 0.36
N GLU A 321 -12.02 -14.23 0.90
CA GLU A 321 -13.06 -14.91 0.14
C GLU A 321 -14.42 -14.58 0.75
N MET A 322 -15.39 -14.18 -0.08
CA MET A 322 -16.77 -14.05 0.32
C MET A 322 -17.65 -14.99 -0.47
N VAL A 323 -18.50 -15.75 0.23
CA VAL A 323 -19.44 -16.69 -0.39
C VAL A 323 -20.87 -16.20 -0.18
N SER A 324 -21.60 -16.06 -1.28
CA SER A 324 -22.98 -15.55 -1.29
C SER A 324 -23.94 -16.41 -0.49
N ALA A 325 -24.84 -15.76 0.25
CA ALA A 325 -25.92 -16.41 0.98
C ALA A 325 -26.89 -17.21 0.09
N THR A 326 -26.90 -16.95 -1.21
CA THR A 326 -27.67 -17.75 -2.18
C THR A 326 -27.19 -19.19 -2.30
N MET A 327 -26.01 -19.52 -1.74
CA MET A 327 -25.45 -20.86 -1.66
C MET A 327 -25.80 -21.61 -0.36
N PHE A 328 -26.51 -20.99 0.58
CA PHE A 328 -26.84 -21.62 1.87
C PHE A 328 -28.08 -22.51 1.76
N SER A 329 -28.25 -23.41 2.72
CA SER A 329 -29.43 -24.27 2.87
C SER A 329 -30.36 -23.70 3.94
N PHE A 330 -31.67 -23.73 3.70
CA PHE A 330 -32.68 -23.14 4.57
C PHE A 330 -33.76 -24.20 4.84
N GLU A 331 -33.92 -24.63 6.10
CA GLU A 331 -34.80 -25.77 6.42
C GLU A 331 -36.29 -25.41 6.48
N ASN A 332 -36.66 -24.15 6.75
CA ASN A 332 -38.03 -23.83 7.16
C ASN A 332 -38.74 -22.67 6.42
N ASN A 333 -38.25 -22.16 5.27
CA ASN A 333 -38.88 -20.98 4.64
C ASN A 333 -38.73 -20.86 3.12
N VAL A 334 -39.17 -21.88 2.37
CA VAL A 334 -39.32 -21.76 0.90
C VAL A 334 -40.39 -20.71 0.52
N LEU A 335 -41.31 -20.35 1.43
CA LEU A 335 -42.40 -19.40 1.17
C LEU A 335 -42.08 -17.91 1.47
N HIS A 336 -41.04 -17.59 2.26
CA HIS A 336 -40.78 -16.19 2.69
C HIS A 336 -39.40 -15.62 2.33
N ASN A 337 -38.44 -16.46 1.94
CA ASN A 337 -37.11 -15.99 1.59
C ASN A 337 -37.04 -15.57 0.12
N LYS A 338 -37.10 -14.26 -0.13
CA LYS A 338 -36.96 -13.71 -1.49
C LYS A 338 -35.49 -13.45 -1.78
N ARG A 339 -35.01 -14.00 -2.90
CA ARG A 339 -33.76 -13.52 -3.50
C ARG A 339 -34.06 -12.17 -4.13
N ILE A 340 -33.36 -11.12 -3.73
CA ILE A 340 -33.61 -9.76 -4.22
C ILE A 340 -32.31 -9.07 -4.60
N SER A 341 -32.42 -8.03 -5.43
CA SER A 341 -31.30 -7.15 -5.75
C SER A 341 -31.25 -6.03 -4.71
N VAL A 342 -30.06 -5.76 -4.18
CA VAL A 342 -29.78 -4.63 -3.28
C VAL A 342 -28.58 -3.89 -3.88
N GLN A 343 -28.74 -2.60 -4.20
CA GLN A 343 -27.74 -1.85 -4.98
C GLN A 343 -26.37 -1.78 -4.30
N THR A 344 -26.33 -1.77 -2.97
CA THR A 344 -25.08 -1.70 -2.18
C THR A 344 -24.45 -3.08 -1.96
N SER A 345 -24.97 -4.16 -2.54
CA SER A 345 -24.39 -5.50 -2.38
C SER A 345 -23.33 -5.78 -3.43
N ARG A 346 -22.30 -6.52 -3.01
CA ARG A 346 -21.28 -7.14 -3.89
C ARG A 346 -21.87 -8.21 -4.81
N PHE A 347 -23.00 -8.81 -4.43
CA PHE A 347 -23.66 -9.84 -5.22
C PHE A 347 -24.93 -9.31 -5.87
N GLN A 348 -25.21 -9.76 -7.10
CA GLN A 348 -26.44 -9.40 -7.81
C GLN A 348 -27.72 -9.76 -7.04
N ARG A 349 -27.67 -10.81 -6.21
CA ARG A 349 -28.80 -11.26 -5.40
C ARG A 349 -28.36 -11.59 -3.99
N VAL A 350 -29.11 -11.07 -3.02
CA VAL A 350 -28.99 -11.37 -1.59
C VAL A 350 -30.25 -12.10 -1.11
N VAL A 351 -30.20 -12.70 0.08
CA VAL A 351 -31.36 -13.41 0.67
C VAL A 351 -32.04 -12.50 1.68
N LYS A 352 -33.31 -12.16 1.46
CA LYS A 352 -34.15 -11.48 2.46
C LYS A 352 -34.73 -12.49 3.43
N ILE A 353 -34.55 -12.27 4.73
CA ILE A 353 -35.08 -13.09 5.82
C ILE A 353 -36.05 -12.26 6.64
N MET A 354 -37.29 -12.74 6.74
CA MET A 354 -38.37 -12.03 7.42
C MET A 354 -38.35 -12.22 8.93
N ASP A 355 -38.16 -13.46 9.40
CA ASP A 355 -38.11 -13.77 10.84
C ASP A 355 -36.68 -14.03 11.30
N ILE A 356 -36.10 -13.03 11.95
CA ILE A 356 -34.73 -13.12 12.47
C ILE A 356 -34.61 -13.98 13.72
N SER A 357 -35.71 -14.29 14.41
CA SER A 357 -35.68 -15.15 15.61
C SER A 357 -35.61 -16.64 15.31
N ASN A 358 -35.83 -17.01 14.04
CA ASN A 358 -35.87 -18.40 13.60
C ASN A 358 -35.20 -18.54 12.23
N LEU A 359 -33.88 -18.35 12.22
CA LEU A 359 -33.08 -18.33 11.00
C LEU A 359 -32.97 -19.73 10.37
N ASN A 360 -32.61 -20.75 11.17
CA ASN A 360 -32.34 -22.14 10.75
C ASN A 360 -31.59 -22.25 9.42
N ILE A 361 -30.49 -21.50 9.31
CA ILE A 361 -29.69 -21.44 8.09
C ILE A 361 -28.51 -22.38 8.25
N HIS A 362 -28.48 -23.42 7.42
CA HIS A 362 -27.38 -24.36 7.33
C HIS A 362 -26.37 -23.86 6.31
N ILE A 363 -25.20 -23.47 6.80
CA ILE A 363 -24.10 -22.98 5.99
C ILE A 363 -23.06 -24.09 5.91
N LYS A 364 -22.88 -24.64 4.71
CA LYS A 364 -21.86 -25.63 4.39
C LYS A 364 -21.08 -25.14 3.17
N ILE A 365 -19.94 -24.49 3.43
CA ILE A 365 -19.12 -23.84 2.42
C ILE A 365 -17.82 -24.62 2.27
N LYS A 366 -17.40 -24.89 1.03
CA LYS A 366 -16.04 -25.30 0.73
C LYS A 366 -15.30 -24.07 0.23
N THR A 367 -14.34 -23.58 1.01
CA THR A 367 -13.51 -22.44 0.63
C THR A 367 -12.48 -22.89 -0.39
N HIS A 368 -11.97 -22.00 -1.23
CA HIS A 368 -11.00 -22.37 -2.29
C HIS A 368 -9.82 -21.42 -2.39
N PHE A 369 -10.00 -20.19 -1.93
CA PHE A 369 -9.05 -19.09 -2.10
C PHE A 369 -8.37 -18.69 -0.80
N LEU A 370 -8.59 -19.43 0.29
CA LEU A 370 -7.92 -19.16 1.55
C LEU A 370 -6.47 -19.67 1.52
N SER A 371 -5.55 -18.79 1.88
CA SER A 371 -4.13 -19.12 1.98
C SER A 371 -3.87 -20.04 3.17
N PRO A 372 -3.16 -21.17 2.99
CA PRO A 372 -2.78 -22.04 4.11
C PRO A 372 -1.96 -21.28 5.16
N ASN A 373 -2.13 -21.64 6.43
CA ASN A 373 -1.42 -21.07 7.58
C ASN A 373 -1.67 -19.58 7.86
N VAL A 374 -2.65 -18.95 7.19
CA VAL A 374 -3.12 -17.59 7.49
C VAL A 374 -4.30 -17.65 8.45
N ASN A 375 -4.35 -16.76 9.44
CA ASN A 375 -5.47 -16.69 10.38
C ASN A 375 -6.66 -15.97 9.75
N TYR A 376 -7.79 -16.65 9.62
CA TYR A 376 -9.00 -16.10 9.02
C TYR A 376 -10.11 -15.93 10.05
N GLY A 377 -10.80 -14.78 10.00
CA GLY A 377 -12.09 -14.59 10.66
C GLY A 377 -13.24 -14.85 9.70
N ALA A 378 -14.16 -15.74 10.05
CA ALA A 378 -15.41 -15.96 9.32
C ALA A 378 -16.49 -15.01 9.85
N HIS A 379 -17.01 -14.14 8.98
CA HIS A 379 -17.99 -13.12 9.36
C HIS A 379 -19.30 -13.32 8.61
N LEU A 380 -20.43 -13.32 9.33
CA LEU A 380 -21.74 -13.18 8.71
C LEU A 380 -21.95 -11.72 8.31
N VAL A 381 -22.24 -11.49 7.03
CA VAL A 381 -22.54 -10.14 6.51
C VAL A 381 -24.03 -10.02 6.23
N PHE A 382 -24.66 -9.04 6.88
CA PHE A 382 -26.09 -8.79 6.75
C PHE A 382 -26.42 -7.30 6.89
N LYS A 383 -27.62 -6.89 6.48
CA LYS A 383 -28.11 -5.52 6.57
C LYS A 383 -29.57 -5.53 7.02
N PHE A 384 -29.98 -4.59 7.86
CA PHE A 384 -31.39 -4.44 8.22
C PHE A 384 -32.18 -3.87 7.05
N CYS A 385 -33.38 -4.37 6.79
CA CYS A 385 -34.23 -3.84 5.72
C CYS A 385 -34.70 -2.41 6.02
N GLU A 386 -34.86 -2.09 7.30
CA GLU A 386 -35.25 -0.78 7.78
C GLU A 386 -34.01 0.00 8.23
N PRO A 387 -33.87 1.28 7.86
CA PRO A 387 -32.75 2.11 8.27
C PRO A 387 -32.66 2.21 9.79
N ARG A 388 -31.44 2.17 10.33
CA ARG A 388 -31.20 2.33 11.78
C ARG A 388 -30.32 3.53 12.04
N LYS A 389 -30.64 4.27 13.10
CA LYS A 389 -29.72 5.26 13.68
C LYS A 389 -28.58 4.51 14.37
N ILE A 390 -27.49 4.30 13.65
CA ILE A 390 -26.28 3.69 14.21
C ILE A 390 -25.49 4.80 14.91
N SER A 391 -25.14 4.56 16.18
CA SER A 391 -24.34 5.49 16.99
C SER A 391 -22.96 5.72 16.36
N SER A 392 -22.27 6.79 16.77
CA SER A 392 -20.92 7.15 16.30
C SER A 392 -19.89 6.03 16.48
N SER A 393 -20.14 5.04 17.35
CA SER A 393 -19.23 3.92 17.63
C SER A 393 -19.16 2.85 16.54
N LYS A 394 -19.95 2.91 15.45
CA LYS A 394 -20.05 1.89 14.37
C LYS A 394 -20.21 0.43 14.87
N LEU A 395 -20.56 0.20 16.13
CA LEU A 395 -20.70 -1.12 16.75
C LEU A 395 -22.12 -1.27 17.30
N MET A 396 -22.78 -2.39 16.97
CA MET A 396 -24.16 -2.67 17.41
C MET A 396 -24.22 -4.01 18.12
N TYR A 397 -25.00 -4.07 19.20
CA TYR A 397 -25.30 -5.31 19.89
C TYR A 397 -26.42 -6.05 19.15
N VAL A 398 -26.22 -7.33 18.83
CA VAL A 398 -27.13 -8.13 18.01
C VAL A 398 -27.51 -9.46 18.66
N ASN A 399 -26.59 -10.07 19.42
CA ASN A 399 -26.74 -11.41 20.00
C ASN A 399 -27.26 -12.45 19.00
N LEU A 400 -26.39 -12.83 18.08
CA LEU A 400 -26.59 -13.94 17.14
C LEU A 400 -26.28 -15.27 17.83
N LYS A 401 -27.29 -16.14 17.94
CA LYS A 401 -27.15 -17.52 18.38
C LYS A 401 -26.86 -18.41 17.18
N TYR A 402 -25.82 -19.23 17.26
CA TYR A 402 -25.44 -20.16 16.21
C TYR A 402 -24.83 -21.44 16.81
N GLN A 403 -24.75 -22.50 16.01
CA GLN A 403 -24.17 -23.77 16.42
C GLN A 403 -23.00 -24.15 15.51
N MET A 404 -21.89 -24.55 16.13
CA MET A 404 -20.66 -24.96 15.44
C MET A 404 -20.06 -26.15 16.17
N ARG A 405 -19.68 -27.22 15.45
CA ARG A 405 -19.06 -28.45 16.04
C ARG A 405 -19.81 -28.99 17.27
N SER A 406 -21.14 -28.98 17.22
CA SER A 406 -22.07 -29.40 18.28
C SER A 406 -22.22 -28.45 19.48
N GLU A 407 -21.47 -27.35 19.53
CA GLU A 407 -21.61 -26.33 20.58
C GLU A 407 -22.54 -25.20 20.13
N THR A 408 -23.38 -24.72 21.03
CA THR A 408 -24.19 -23.51 20.83
C THR A 408 -23.41 -22.31 21.33
N LEU A 409 -23.21 -21.33 20.46
CA LEU A 409 -22.40 -20.15 20.67
C LEU A 409 -23.20 -18.88 20.41
N HIS A 410 -22.70 -17.76 20.93
CA HIS A 410 -23.31 -16.45 20.78
C HIS A 410 -22.28 -15.44 20.25
N ALA A 411 -22.64 -14.70 19.22
CA ALA A 411 -21.88 -13.56 18.73
C ALA A 411 -22.65 -12.27 19.02
N TYR A 412 -22.12 -11.48 19.95
CA TYR A 412 -22.87 -10.40 20.56
C TYR A 412 -22.86 -9.11 19.74
N PHE A 413 -21.80 -8.86 18.98
CA PHE A 413 -21.59 -7.58 18.31
C PHE A 413 -21.48 -7.73 16.81
N ALA A 414 -22.04 -6.73 16.12
CA ALA A 414 -21.84 -6.50 14.70
C ALA A 414 -21.14 -5.16 14.50
N THR A 415 -20.12 -5.12 13.64
CA THR A 415 -19.50 -3.89 13.17
C THR A 415 -20.22 -3.40 11.92
N CYS A 416 -20.62 -2.13 11.90
CA CYS A 416 -21.17 -1.48 10.74
C CYS A 416 -20.04 -1.01 9.82
N GLU A 417 -20.07 -1.47 8.58
CA GLU A 417 -19.27 -0.95 7.48
C GLU A 417 -20.00 0.21 6.79
N ASP A 418 -19.39 0.74 5.74
CA ASP A 418 -20.04 1.73 4.87
C ASP A 418 -21.26 1.08 4.17
N ASP A 419 -22.24 1.90 3.76
CA ASP A 419 -23.53 1.45 3.20
C ASP A 419 -24.44 0.61 4.14
N GLU A 420 -24.22 0.70 5.46
CA GLU A 420 -25.03 0.06 6.52
C GLU A 420 -24.97 -1.48 6.55
N TRP A 421 -24.00 -2.09 5.88
CA TRP A 421 -23.74 -3.52 6.04
C TRP A 421 -23.10 -3.80 7.40
N MET A 422 -23.54 -4.89 8.02
CA MET A 422 -23.15 -5.32 9.35
C MET A 422 -22.38 -6.63 9.25
N MET A 423 -21.24 -6.71 9.95
CA MET A 423 -20.43 -7.92 10.04
C MET A 423 -20.38 -8.46 11.46
N VAL A 424 -20.70 -9.75 11.62
CA VAL A 424 -20.62 -10.46 12.90
C VAL A 424 -19.58 -11.56 12.77
N GLU A 425 -18.50 -11.49 13.56
CA GLU A 425 -17.48 -12.54 13.61
C GLU A 425 -18.06 -13.79 14.27
N LEU A 426 -18.05 -14.92 13.56
CA LEU A 426 -18.52 -16.21 14.03
C LEU A 426 -17.37 -16.99 14.68
N CYS A 427 -16.24 -17.09 13.99
CA CYS A 427 -15.06 -17.78 14.53
C CYS A 427 -13.79 -17.32 13.82
N ARG A 428 -12.64 -17.72 14.39
CA ARG A 428 -11.35 -17.64 13.74
C ARG A 428 -10.75 -19.03 13.57
N PHE A 429 -10.06 -19.25 12.46
CA PHE A 429 -9.41 -20.53 12.19
C PHE A 429 -8.21 -20.34 11.26
N ILE A 430 -7.31 -21.32 11.28
CA ILE A 430 -6.14 -21.39 10.40
C ILE A 430 -6.36 -22.60 9.47
N PRO A 431 -6.48 -22.41 8.15
CA PRO A 431 -6.59 -23.51 7.22
C PRO A 431 -5.21 -24.15 7.00
N HIS A 432 -5.09 -25.46 7.19
CA HIS A 432 -3.82 -26.17 6.98
C HIS A 432 -3.58 -26.59 5.52
N LYS A 433 -4.62 -26.54 4.69
CA LYS A 433 -4.59 -26.88 3.27
C LYS A 433 -5.57 -26.01 2.50
N LYS A 434 -5.39 -25.94 1.17
CA LYS A 434 -6.44 -25.43 0.27
C LYS A 434 -7.69 -26.31 0.44
N ASP A 435 -8.87 -25.75 0.19
CA ASP A 435 -10.15 -26.48 0.29
C ASP A 435 -10.60 -26.89 1.70
N VAL A 436 -10.93 -25.91 2.56
CA VAL A 436 -11.47 -26.15 3.90
C VAL A 436 -13.00 -26.13 3.89
N GLU A 437 -13.60 -27.11 4.56
CA GLU A 437 -15.04 -27.15 4.78
C GLU A 437 -15.42 -26.36 6.03
N PHE A 438 -16.24 -25.32 5.84
CA PHE A 438 -16.81 -24.50 6.90
C PHE A 438 -18.28 -24.85 7.10
N LYS A 439 -18.62 -25.27 8.33
CA LYS A 439 -19.99 -25.66 8.73
C LYS A 439 -20.45 -24.83 9.92
N VAL A 440 -21.60 -24.17 9.77
CA VAL A 440 -22.28 -23.47 10.86
C VAL A 440 -23.79 -23.50 10.65
N LEU A 441 -24.55 -23.60 11.75
CA LEU A 441 -26.00 -23.45 11.77
C LEU A 441 -26.34 -22.13 12.45
N LEU A 442 -26.92 -21.18 11.72
CA LEU A 442 -27.43 -19.94 12.31
C LEU A 442 -28.84 -20.17 12.86
N GLN A 443 -29.03 -19.94 14.16
CA GLN A 443 -30.29 -20.25 14.84
C GLN A 443 -31.18 -18.99 14.95
N SER A 444 -30.68 -17.91 15.54
CA SER A 444 -31.51 -16.72 15.78
C SER A 444 -30.69 -15.45 16.05
N LEU A 445 -31.28 -14.30 15.75
CA LEU A 445 -30.87 -12.99 16.26
C LEU A 445 -31.87 -12.53 17.33
N SER A 446 -31.39 -11.81 18.33
CA SER A 446 -32.26 -11.31 19.39
C SER A 446 -33.22 -10.23 18.89
N ARG A 447 -34.53 -10.50 18.93
CA ARG A 447 -35.57 -9.51 18.60
C ARG A 447 -35.56 -8.29 19.52
N TYR A 448 -35.04 -8.43 20.73
CA TYR A 448 -34.95 -7.31 21.67
C TYR A 448 -33.97 -6.23 21.16
N TYR A 449 -32.78 -6.65 20.73
CA TYR A 449 -31.76 -5.71 20.23
C TYR A 449 -31.88 -5.41 18.73
N CYS A 450 -32.27 -6.43 17.96
CA CYS A 450 -32.41 -6.37 16.52
C CYS A 450 -33.83 -6.02 16.06
N GLY A 451 -34.79 -5.75 16.95
CA GLY A 451 -36.19 -5.53 16.57
C GLY A 451 -36.83 -6.73 15.86
N SER A 452 -38.00 -6.52 15.24
CA SER A 452 -38.71 -7.58 14.48
C SER A 452 -38.63 -7.39 12.96
N GLY A 453 -37.79 -6.45 12.50
CA GLY A 453 -37.63 -6.14 11.08
C GLY A 453 -36.85 -7.23 10.33
N ALA A 454 -37.17 -7.36 9.04
CA ALA A 454 -36.46 -8.27 8.14
C ALA A 454 -34.99 -7.85 7.95
N ILE A 455 -34.14 -8.80 7.55
CA ILE A 455 -32.74 -8.55 7.19
C ILE A 455 -32.43 -9.06 5.78
N TYR A 456 -31.44 -8.45 5.15
CA TYR A 456 -30.75 -8.97 3.98
C TYR A 456 -29.47 -9.67 4.42
N VAL A 457 -29.27 -10.92 4.02
CA VAL A 457 -28.02 -11.64 4.25
C VAL A 457 -27.25 -11.68 2.94
N GLU A 458 -26.05 -11.13 2.95
CA GLU A 458 -25.18 -11.07 1.77
C GLU A 458 -24.38 -12.37 1.63
N GLY A 459 -23.80 -12.86 2.73
CA GLY A 459 -22.97 -14.07 2.72
C GLY A 459 -22.08 -14.24 3.94
N ILE A 460 -21.12 -15.16 3.83
CA ILE A 460 -20.00 -15.32 4.78
C ILE A 460 -18.75 -14.72 4.16
N HIS A 461 -18.11 -13.80 4.86
CA HIS A 461 -16.85 -13.17 4.48
C HIS A 461 -15.69 -13.73 5.34
N PHE A 462 -14.77 -14.43 4.70
CA PHE A 462 -13.53 -14.92 5.28
C PHE A 462 -12.45 -13.86 5.08
N ARG A 463 -12.08 -13.20 6.18
CA ARG A 463 -11.11 -12.10 6.17
C ARG A 463 -9.81 -12.53 6.83
N ALA A 464 -8.68 -12.33 6.14
CA ALA A 464 -7.36 -12.57 6.72
C ALA A 464 -7.07 -11.56 7.84
N ILE A 465 -6.49 -12.03 8.94
CA ILE A 465 -6.18 -11.25 10.14
C ILE A 465 -4.66 -11.21 10.29
N ASN A 466 -4.07 -10.00 10.27
CA ASN A 466 -2.62 -9.82 10.39
C ASN A 466 -2.15 -10.28 11.78
N ASN A 467 -1.23 -11.24 11.82
CA ASN A 467 -0.56 -11.71 13.04
C ASN A 467 0.58 -10.77 13.49
N ALA A 468 0.49 -9.46 13.29
CA ALA A 468 1.55 -8.51 13.68
C ALA A 468 1.84 -8.51 15.21
N THR A 469 0.98 -9.14 16.02
CA THR A 469 1.13 -9.32 17.46
C THR A 469 1.55 -10.74 17.89
N LEU A 470 1.83 -11.65 16.97
CA LEU A 470 2.32 -13.00 17.29
C LEU A 470 3.62 -13.29 16.53
N LYS A 471 4.70 -12.60 16.92
CA LYS A 471 6.04 -13.18 16.79
C LYS A 471 6.08 -14.36 17.76
N VAL A 472 5.77 -15.54 17.27
CA VAL A 472 6.16 -16.79 17.90
C VAL A 472 7.69 -16.79 17.91
N VAL A 473 8.27 -16.39 19.03
CA VAL A 473 9.65 -16.77 19.37
C VAL A 473 9.62 -18.28 19.45
N LYS A 474 10.20 -18.96 18.46
CA LYS A 474 10.52 -20.39 18.60
C LYS A 474 11.55 -20.46 19.74
N PRO A 475 11.27 -21.16 20.86
CA PRO A 475 12.32 -21.47 21.81
C PRO A 475 13.20 -22.55 21.15
N GLU A 476 14.50 -22.31 21.10
CA GLU A 476 15.49 -23.36 20.88
C GLU A 476 15.33 -24.37 22.03
N VAL A 477 15.21 -25.64 21.66
CA VAL A 477 14.69 -26.74 22.50
C VAL A 477 15.72 -27.26 23.52
N ASP A 478 16.95 -26.75 23.55
CA ASP A 478 18.03 -27.40 24.30
C ASP A 478 18.37 -26.75 25.67
N ASP A 479 17.95 -25.51 25.93
CA ASP A 479 18.28 -24.84 27.21
C ASP A 479 17.22 -25.02 28.33
N ILE A 480 16.02 -25.51 27.99
CA ILE A 480 14.91 -25.70 28.95
C ILE A 480 15.04 -27.01 29.75
N LEU A 481 15.76 -28.00 29.21
CA LEU A 481 15.90 -29.33 29.82
C LEU A 481 16.79 -29.34 31.08
N ASN A 482 17.66 -28.35 31.27
CA ASN A 482 18.60 -28.34 32.40
C ASN A 482 18.09 -27.63 33.66
N GLY A 483 17.00 -26.87 33.58
CA GLY A 483 16.38 -26.18 34.73
C GLY A 483 15.27 -26.98 35.42
N ALA A 484 14.55 -27.82 34.66
CA ALA A 484 13.38 -28.55 35.15
C ALA A 484 13.73 -29.78 36.02
N GLN A 485 14.98 -30.24 36.01
CA GLN A 485 15.39 -31.47 36.70
C GLN A 485 15.77 -31.27 38.17
N ARG A 486 15.82 -30.04 38.70
CA ARG A 486 16.21 -29.76 40.10
C ARG A 486 15.07 -29.42 41.06
N VAL A 487 13.82 -29.41 40.60
CA VAL A 487 12.65 -29.07 41.44
C VAL A 487 11.66 -30.23 41.57
N LEU A 488 11.85 -31.32 40.82
CA LEU A 488 10.94 -32.47 40.80
C LEU A 488 11.22 -33.55 41.88
N GLU A 489 12.11 -33.31 42.85
CA GLU A 489 12.40 -34.31 43.91
C GLU A 489 11.77 -34.02 45.28
N SER A 490 10.92 -33.02 45.40
CA SER A 490 10.26 -32.75 46.68
C SER A 490 8.80 -32.37 46.49
N ASN A 491 7.93 -33.33 46.83
CA ASN A 491 6.47 -33.30 46.95
C ASN A 491 5.71 -33.97 45.79
N SER A 492 5.73 -35.30 45.82
CA SER A 492 4.60 -36.11 45.35
C SER A 492 3.41 -35.87 46.28
N ASP A 493 2.36 -35.22 45.78
CA ASP A 493 0.99 -35.74 45.81
C ASP A 493 -0.01 -34.65 45.39
N LEU A 494 -0.99 -35.08 44.59
CA LEU A 494 -2.19 -34.36 44.10
C LEU A 494 -2.00 -33.31 42.98
N VAL A 495 -1.95 -33.80 41.74
CA VAL A 495 -2.35 -33.02 40.54
C VAL A 495 -3.46 -33.79 39.82
N GLN A 496 -4.71 -33.35 39.97
CA GLN A 496 -5.83 -33.80 39.14
C GLN A 496 -5.88 -32.97 37.85
N GLN A 497 -5.86 -33.67 36.72
CA GLN A 497 -5.99 -33.14 35.36
C GLN A 497 -7.34 -32.44 35.15
N THR A 498 -7.33 -31.21 34.63
CA THR A 498 -8.41 -30.68 33.78
C THR A 498 -7.83 -29.88 32.62
N SER A 499 -8.31 -30.19 31.42
CA SER A 499 -7.85 -29.63 30.15
C SER A 499 -8.46 -28.26 29.89
N LEU A 500 -7.66 -27.21 29.98
CA LEU A 500 -7.82 -25.97 29.23
C LEU A 500 -6.42 -25.52 28.82
N ASP A 501 -6.30 -25.12 27.56
CA ASP A 501 -5.07 -24.74 26.86
C ASP A 501 -4.44 -23.47 27.47
N TYR A 502 -3.80 -23.61 28.63
CA TYR A 502 -2.85 -22.69 29.25
C TYR A 502 -1.98 -23.49 30.22
N ASP A 503 -0.72 -23.68 29.86
CA ASP A 503 0.29 -24.24 30.76
C ASP A 503 0.63 -23.22 31.86
N GLU A 504 -0.14 -23.21 32.96
CA GLU A 504 0.15 -22.45 34.17
C GLU A 504 0.84 -23.35 35.20
N ILE A 505 1.94 -22.88 35.81
CA ILE A 505 2.44 -23.42 37.08
C ILE A 505 1.66 -22.72 38.18
N THR A 506 0.75 -23.46 38.83
CA THR A 506 -0.02 -23.00 39.98
C THR A 506 0.76 -23.35 41.25
N GLN A 507 1.16 -22.35 42.04
CA GLN A 507 1.61 -22.56 43.43
C GLN A 507 0.53 -22.04 44.36
N LEU A 508 0.07 -22.91 45.26
CA LEU A 508 -0.88 -22.58 46.33
C LEU A 508 -0.07 -22.02 47.51
N GLU A 509 -0.25 -20.73 47.82
CA GLU A 509 0.17 -20.15 49.10
C GLU A 509 -1.09 -19.84 49.91
N ASP A 510 -1.38 -20.72 50.88
CA ASP A 510 -2.51 -20.69 51.81
C ASP A 510 -3.90 -20.64 51.15
N ASP A 511 -4.91 -21.18 51.84
CA ASP A 511 -6.29 -21.43 51.38
C ASP A 511 -7.10 -20.20 50.91
N GLU A 512 -6.46 -19.06 50.63
CA GLU A 512 -7.13 -17.79 50.30
C GLU A 512 -6.64 -17.09 49.03
N LYS A 513 -5.50 -17.47 48.40
CA LYS A 513 -4.86 -16.65 47.34
C LYS A 513 -4.21 -17.48 46.22
N LEU A 514 -4.61 -17.22 44.98
CA LEU A 514 -4.06 -17.87 43.78
C LEU A 514 -3.11 -16.93 43.01
N PHE A 515 -1.91 -17.42 42.73
CA PHE A 515 -0.91 -16.78 41.86
C PHE A 515 -0.53 -17.71 40.71
N SER A 516 -0.43 -17.17 39.50
CA SER A 516 0.15 -17.85 38.34
C SER A 516 1.18 -16.96 37.67
N LEU A 517 2.12 -17.55 36.92
CA LEU A 517 3.10 -16.82 36.12
C LEU A 517 2.71 -16.87 34.64
N GLY A 518 2.68 -15.71 33.99
CA GLY A 518 2.42 -15.62 32.55
C GLY A 518 3.58 -16.21 31.74
N LYS A 519 3.35 -17.32 31.02
CA LYS A 519 4.37 -18.03 30.22
C LYS A 519 5.13 -17.15 29.21
N ALA A 520 4.52 -16.07 28.71
CA ALA A 520 5.10 -15.21 27.69
C ALA A 520 6.03 -14.11 28.23
N ASN A 521 5.88 -13.71 29.51
CA ASN A 521 6.58 -12.55 30.06
C ASN A 521 7.17 -12.78 31.47
N GLY A 522 6.89 -13.91 32.12
CA GLY A 522 7.33 -14.22 33.48
C GLY A 522 6.76 -13.28 34.55
N LYS A 523 5.70 -12.52 34.22
CA LYS A 523 5.06 -11.56 35.14
C LYS A 523 3.95 -12.25 35.95
N LYS A 524 3.69 -11.75 37.15
CA LYS A 524 2.71 -12.32 38.09
C LYS A 524 1.29 -12.05 37.61
N CYS A 525 0.47 -13.08 37.45
CA CYS A 525 -0.98 -13.00 37.40
C CYS A 525 -1.52 -13.22 38.81
N HIS A 526 -2.44 -12.36 39.27
CA HIS A 526 -3.00 -12.47 40.62
C HIS A 526 -4.51 -12.57 40.58
N MET A 527 -5.09 -13.55 41.27
CA MET A 527 -6.54 -13.72 41.36
C MET A 527 -7.03 -13.56 42.80
N LEU A 528 -7.95 -12.62 43.01
CA LEU A 528 -8.66 -12.43 44.27
C LEU A 528 -9.98 -13.20 44.25
N PRO A 529 -10.29 -14.02 45.27
CA PRO A 529 -11.58 -14.70 45.36
C PRO A 529 -12.73 -13.73 45.60
N ALA A 530 -13.94 -14.12 45.18
CA ALA A 530 -15.18 -13.34 45.33
C ALA A 530 -15.41 -12.81 46.76
N LYS A 531 -15.07 -13.62 47.77
CA LYS A 531 -15.17 -13.28 49.21
C LYS A 531 -14.40 -12.03 49.61
N MET A 532 -13.25 -11.78 48.98
CA MET A 532 -12.38 -10.65 49.33
C MET A 532 -12.91 -9.30 48.86
N PHE A 533 -13.87 -9.25 47.91
CA PHE A 533 -14.32 -7.99 47.31
C PHE A 533 -15.83 -7.75 47.24
N LEU A 534 -16.64 -8.76 47.58
CA LEU A 534 -18.11 -8.62 47.63
C LEU A 534 -18.67 -8.44 49.05
N TYR A 535 -17.83 -8.51 50.10
CA TYR A 535 -18.23 -8.59 51.52
C TYR A 535 -18.59 -7.24 52.19
N ASP A 536 -18.81 -6.14 51.45
CA ASP A 536 -19.25 -4.90 52.11
C ASP A 536 -20.69 -5.05 52.65
N SER A 537 -20.91 -4.68 53.91
CA SER A 537 -22.06 -5.03 54.78
C SER A 537 -23.44 -4.58 54.28
N SER A 538 -23.50 -3.91 53.13
CA SER A 538 -24.72 -3.45 52.45
C SER A 538 -25.25 -4.41 51.36
N ASN A 539 -24.49 -5.42 50.94
CA ASN A 539 -24.88 -6.37 49.87
C ASN A 539 -25.23 -7.80 50.36
N VAL A 540 -25.21 -8.05 51.67
CA VAL A 540 -25.33 -9.41 52.25
C VAL A 540 -26.64 -10.13 51.87
N LYS A 541 -27.70 -9.38 51.51
CA LYS A 541 -28.99 -9.95 51.06
C LYS A 541 -29.03 -10.36 49.58
N CYS A 542 -27.93 -10.18 48.84
CA CYS A 542 -27.90 -10.23 47.37
C CYS A 542 -27.05 -11.37 46.83
N PHE A 543 -26.50 -12.22 47.70
CA PHE A 543 -25.57 -13.28 47.34
C PHE A 543 -25.97 -14.58 48.02
N ASN A 544 -25.88 -15.68 47.27
CA ASN A 544 -25.95 -17.02 47.79
C ASN A 544 -24.56 -17.65 47.66
N TRP A 545 -23.97 -18.04 48.79
CA TRP A 545 -22.65 -18.66 48.81
C TRP A 545 -22.79 -20.16 48.58
N ARG A 546 -22.09 -20.70 47.59
CA ARG A 546 -22.09 -22.13 47.28
C ARG A 546 -20.66 -22.64 47.14
N SER A 547 -20.46 -23.91 47.50
CA SER A 547 -19.24 -24.63 47.20
C SER A 547 -19.51 -25.56 46.01
N TYR A 548 -18.69 -25.46 44.95
CA TYR A 548 -18.76 -26.33 43.78
C TYR A 548 -17.47 -27.16 43.69
N ALA A 549 -17.60 -28.46 43.42
CA ALA A 549 -16.47 -29.39 43.36
C ALA A 549 -15.45 -29.11 42.24
N GLU A 550 -15.83 -28.31 41.23
CA GLU A 550 -15.00 -27.95 40.07
C GLU A 550 -14.36 -26.54 40.21
N SER A 551 -14.49 -25.90 41.38
CA SER A 551 -14.00 -24.52 41.58
C SER A 551 -12.52 -24.46 41.94
N ARG A 552 -11.86 -23.38 41.52
CA ARG A 552 -10.51 -23.01 41.98
C ARG A 552 -10.48 -22.43 43.40
N PHE A 553 -11.63 -22.12 44.00
CA PHE A 553 -11.75 -21.56 45.35
C PHE A 553 -12.80 -22.31 46.18
N LEU A 554 -12.62 -22.39 47.50
CA LEU A 554 -13.52 -23.11 48.42
C LEU A 554 -14.97 -22.56 48.44
N GLU A 555 -15.15 -21.26 48.18
CA GLU A 555 -16.45 -20.58 48.24
C GLU A 555 -16.67 -19.66 47.01
N GLU A 556 -17.78 -19.88 46.30
CA GLU A 556 -18.24 -19.05 45.18
C GLU A 556 -19.49 -18.24 45.53
N VAL A 557 -19.73 -17.16 44.78
CA VAL A 557 -20.91 -16.29 44.95
C VAL A 557 -21.84 -16.39 43.76
N GLU A 558 -23.06 -16.83 44.00
CA GLU A 558 -24.18 -16.61 43.09
C GLU A 558 -24.89 -15.29 43.44
N VAL A 559 -24.93 -14.35 42.52
CA VAL A 559 -25.70 -13.11 42.66
C VAL A 559 -27.19 -13.41 42.55
N LEU A 560 -27.93 -13.15 43.62
CA LEU A 560 -29.38 -13.25 43.70
C LEU A 560 -30.04 -12.05 43.00
N SER A 561 -31.31 -12.24 42.58
CA SER A 561 -32.15 -11.27 41.87
C SER A 561 -32.02 -9.83 42.39
N ASN A 562 -31.12 -9.05 41.79
CA ASN A 562 -30.85 -7.68 42.21
C ASN A 562 -30.43 -6.80 41.04
N GLN A 563 -30.85 -5.53 41.06
CA GLN A 563 -30.53 -4.56 40.00
C GLN A 563 -29.11 -3.97 40.14
N LEU A 564 -28.48 -4.18 41.30
CA LEU A 564 -27.26 -3.51 41.71
C LEU A 564 -26.39 -4.42 42.57
N PHE A 565 -25.09 -4.48 42.27
CA PHE A 565 -24.10 -4.97 43.24
C PHE A 565 -22.83 -4.11 43.21
N ARG A 566 -22.10 -4.09 44.33
CA ARG A 566 -20.85 -3.31 44.47
C ARG A 566 -19.67 -4.25 44.59
N ILE A 567 -18.62 -3.94 43.84
CA ILE A 567 -17.30 -4.56 43.95
C ILE A 567 -16.41 -3.57 44.68
N LYS A 568 -15.84 -3.97 45.81
CA LYS A 568 -14.88 -3.16 46.55
C LYS A 568 -13.69 -4.03 46.90
N CYS A 569 -12.56 -3.81 46.23
CA CYS A 569 -11.33 -4.56 46.50
C CYS A 569 -10.17 -3.62 46.82
N LYS A 570 -9.18 -4.16 47.54
CA LYS A 570 -7.89 -3.52 47.79
C LYS A 570 -6.83 -4.51 47.36
N ILE A 571 -5.96 -4.10 46.43
CA ILE A 571 -4.79 -4.90 46.04
C ILE A 571 -3.53 -4.24 46.57
N GLU A 572 -2.64 -5.06 47.14
CA GLU A 572 -1.31 -4.64 47.60
C GLU A 572 -0.36 -4.63 46.41
N ALA A 573 0.35 -3.53 46.17
CA ALA A 573 1.24 -3.39 45.02
C ALA A 573 2.34 -4.46 44.98
N GLN A 574 2.81 -4.93 46.15
CA GLN A 574 3.81 -6.00 46.29
C GLN A 574 3.40 -7.36 45.69
N LYS A 575 2.09 -7.58 45.46
CA LYS A 575 1.55 -8.80 44.83
C LYS A 575 1.58 -8.73 43.31
N LEU A 576 1.80 -7.55 42.75
CA LEU A 576 1.94 -7.31 41.31
C LEU A 576 3.42 -7.19 40.95
N SER A 577 3.77 -7.49 39.70
CA SER A 577 5.11 -7.20 39.19
C SER A 577 5.32 -5.70 39.02
N ALA A 578 6.47 -5.19 39.46
CA ALA A 578 6.88 -3.81 39.25
C ALA A 578 6.93 -3.43 37.76
N ASP A 579 6.72 -2.15 37.47
CA ASP A 579 6.79 -1.55 36.12
C ASP A 579 5.97 -2.30 35.06
N THR A 580 4.79 -2.79 35.45
CA THR A 580 3.94 -3.60 34.58
C THR A 580 2.53 -3.04 34.59
N ASP A 581 1.96 -2.78 33.42
CA ASP A 581 0.56 -2.40 33.29
C ASP A 581 -0.32 -3.63 33.53
N TYR A 582 -1.39 -3.47 34.30
CA TYR A 582 -2.32 -4.56 34.61
C TYR A 582 -3.73 -4.26 34.09
N ALA A 583 -4.35 -5.27 33.49
CA ALA A 583 -5.78 -5.30 33.24
C ALA A 583 -6.49 -6.08 34.35
N CYS A 584 -7.61 -5.55 34.83
CA CYS A 584 -8.47 -6.17 35.81
C CYS A 584 -9.68 -6.83 35.11
N TYR A 585 -9.87 -8.12 35.32
CA TYR A 585 -10.95 -8.92 34.75
C TYR A 585 -11.86 -9.46 35.85
N LEU A 586 -13.18 -9.28 35.69
CA LEU A 586 -14.17 -9.99 36.50
C LEU A 586 -14.38 -11.39 35.90
N VAL A 587 -14.08 -12.42 36.67
CA VAL A 587 -14.22 -13.83 36.25
C VAL A 587 -15.53 -14.38 36.79
N PHE A 588 -16.43 -14.79 35.89
CA PHE A 588 -17.75 -15.27 36.23
C PHE A 588 -18.23 -16.37 35.27
N LYS A 589 -19.23 -17.14 35.70
CA LYS A 589 -20.03 -18.07 34.91
C LYS A 589 -21.50 -17.68 35.03
N LEU A 590 -22.28 -17.99 34.00
CA LEU A 590 -23.73 -17.82 34.03
C LEU A 590 -24.37 -19.16 34.39
N SER A 591 -25.26 -19.15 35.38
CA SER A 591 -26.08 -20.32 35.69
C SER A 591 -27.10 -20.56 34.56
N GLN A 592 -27.64 -21.77 34.48
CA GLN A 592 -28.69 -22.11 33.52
C GLN A 592 -30.00 -21.32 33.75
N GLN A 593 -30.15 -20.74 34.94
CA GLN A 593 -31.29 -19.92 35.35
C GLN A 593 -30.96 -18.41 35.32
N CYS A 594 -29.89 -18.02 34.63
CA CYS A 594 -29.48 -16.62 34.60
C CYS A 594 -30.48 -15.76 33.84
N HIS A 595 -30.98 -14.70 34.49
CA HIS A 595 -31.90 -13.72 33.94
C HIS A 595 -31.43 -12.30 34.28
N GLY A 596 -31.70 -11.34 33.40
CA GLY A 596 -31.47 -9.91 33.67
C GLY A 596 -30.03 -9.40 33.51
N LEU A 597 -29.06 -10.27 33.21
CA LEU A 597 -27.70 -9.85 32.86
C LEU A 597 -27.64 -9.33 31.41
N HIS A 598 -28.23 -8.15 31.18
CA HIS A 598 -28.24 -7.49 29.88
C HIS A 598 -27.03 -6.57 29.75
N CYS A 599 -26.13 -6.91 28.81
CA CYS A 599 -25.05 -6.00 28.44
C CYS A 599 -25.59 -4.83 27.59
N PRO A 600 -24.99 -3.62 27.69
CA PRO A 600 -23.88 -3.26 28.57
C PRO A 600 -24.27 -3.08 30.05
N VAL A 601 -23.32 -3.36 30.96
CA VAL A 601 -23.46 -3.09 32.40
C VAL A 601 -22.95 -1.69 32.71
N HIS A 602 -23.75 -0.90 33.42
CA HIS A 602 -23.38 0.45 33.82
C HIS A 602 -22.45 0.41 35.03
N VAL A 603 -21.27 1.02 34.91
CA VAL A 603 -20.26 1.03 35.95
C VAL A 603 -19.93 2.46 36.36
N GLN A 604 -19.96 2.68 37.67
CA GLN A 604 -19.57 3.93 38.28
C GLN A 604 -18.39 3.67 39.22
N ASP A 605 -17.27 4.34 38.98
CA ASP A 605 -16.20 4.46 39.97
C ASP A 605 -16.69 5.36 41.10
N VAL A 606 -16.68 4.82 42.32
CA VAL A 606 -17.18 5.48 43.52
C VAL A 606 -16.08 6.30 44.21
N LEU A 607 -14.80 6.07 43.89
CA LEU A 607 -13.64 6.71 44.52
C LEU A 607 -13.08 7.89 43.69
N GLY A 608 -13.30 7.91 42.37
CA GLY A 608 -12.79 8.96 41.48
C GLY A 608 -13.42 10.35 41.68
N LYS A 609 -12.60 11.41 41.53
CA LYS A 609 -13.04 12.83 41.61
C LYS A 609 -14.08 13.22 40.55
N ASN A 610 -14.18 12.46 39.45
CA ASN A 610 -15.18 12.61 38.40
C ASN A 610 -16.14 11.40 38.42
N LYS A 611 -17.38 11.61 38.86
CA LYS A 611 -18.46 10.61 38.87
C LYS A 611 -18.99 10.28 37.45
N LYS A 612 -18.10 10.08 36.47
CA LYS A 612 -18.48 9.71 35.10
C LYS A 612 -18.85 8.24 35.05
N PHE A 613 -19.95 7.96 34.37
CA PHE A 613 -20.39 6.59 34.11
C PHE A 613 -19.61 5.99 32.94
N GLN A 614 -19.26 4.70 33.08
CA GLN A 614 -18.62 3.90 32.05
C GLN A 614 -19.51 2.68 31.76
N PHE A 615 -19.43 2.15 30.54
CA PHE A 615 -20.14 0.93 30.16
C PHE A 615 -19.14 -0.23 30.11
N LEU A 616 -19.39 -1.28 30.89
CA LEU A 616 -18.71 -2.56 30.76
C LEU A 616 -19.48 -3.46 29.79
N TYR A 617 -18.75 -4.08 28.89
CA TYR A 617 -19.29 -5.04 27.93
C TYR A 617 -18.67 -6.40 28.22
N PHE A 618 -19.48 -7.45 28.33
CA PHE A 618 -18.98 -8.81 28.43
C PHE A 618 -18.33 -9.17 27.09
N ARG A 619 -17.05 -9.52 27.16
CA ARG A 619 -16.26 -10.00 26.03
C ARG A 619 -15.71 -11.36 26.41
N SER A 620 -15.73 -12.31 25.47
CA SER A 620 -14.87 -13.49 25.59
C SER A 620 -13.41 -13.03 25.66
N PRO A 621 -12.54 -13.71 26.42
CA PRO A 621 -11.17 -13.27 26.63
C PRO A 621 -10.38 -13.29 25.30
N ARG A 622 -10.20 -12.12 24.66
CA ARG A 622 -9.16 -11.84 23.64
C ARG A 622 -8.68 -10.38 23.73
N SER A 623 -7.40 -10.21 23.38
CA SER A 623 -6.47 -9.09 23.58
C SER A 623 -7.02 -7.66 23.49
N VAL A 624 -6.59 -6.86 24.47
CA VAL A 624 -7.11 -5.57 24.93
C VAL A 624 -6.89 -4.42 23.93
N ASN A 625 -7.84 -3.48 23.94
CA ASN A 625 -7.69 -2.14 23.38
C ASN A 625 -7.90 -1.11 24.52
N LEU A 626 -6.91 -0.20 24.66
CA LEU A 626 -6.99 1.22 25.06
C LEU A 626 -6.33 1.70 26.37
N HIS A 627 -5.58 2.79 26.16
CA HIS A 627 -5.19 3.95 26.99
C HIS A 627 -5.10 3.83 28.51
N GLY A 628 -3.86 3.82 29.00
CA GLY A 628 -3.51 3.82 30.42
C GLY A 628 -3.42 5.20 31.08
N ASN A 629 -3.65 5.21 32.38
CA ASN A 629 -3.11 6.16 33.34
C ASN A 629 -2.06 5.41 34.19
N LYS A 630 -0.89 6.01 34.42
CA LYS A 630 0.15 5.45 35.30
C LYS A 630 -0.28 5.53 36.78
N LEU A 631 0.07 4.49 37.55
CA LEU A 631 -0.29 4.29 38.97
C LEU A 631 1.00 4.30 39.83
N ASN A 632 1.04 5.11 40.91
CA ASN A 632 2.20 5.28 41.81
C ASN A 632 1.77 5.28 43.32
N GLU A 633 1.12 4.24 43.83
CA GLU A 633 0.72 4.15 45.26
C GLU A 633 0.92 2.72 45.83
N ASP A 634 1.21 2.59 47.13
CA ASP A 634 1.51 1.29 47.78
C ASP A 634 0.29 0.35 47.91
N HIS A 635 -0.91 0.93 47.91
CA HIS A 635 -2.18 0.20 47.94
C HIS A 635 -3.15 0.83 46.96
N HIS A 636 -3.82 0.01 46.16
CA HIS A 636 -4.76 0.49 45.16
C HIS A 636 -6.20 0.09 45.52
N PRO A 637 -7.02 1.03 46.04
CA PRO A 637 -8.42 0.77 46.29
C PRO A 637 -9.24 0.86 45.00
N MET A 638 -10.08 -0.14 44.75
CA MET A 638 -11.05 -0.15 43.65
C MET A 638 -12.46 -0.26 44.24
N SER A 639 -13.35 0.64 43.85
CA SER A 639 -14.77 0.60 44.27
C SER A 639 -15.66 0.87 43.06
N LEU A 640 -16.26 -0.20 42.54
CA LEU A 640 -17.11 -0.18 41.37
C LEU A 640 -18.54 -0.48 41.75
N LYS A 641 -19.47 0.32 41.23
CA LYS A 641 -20.90 0.10 41.35
C LYS A 641 -21.46 -0.35 40.00
N LEU A 642 -21.92 -1.60 39.92
CA LEU A 642 -22.48 -2.21 38.71
C LEU A 642 -24.01 -2.16 38.76
N ARG A 643 -24.63 -1.56 37.75
CA ARG A 643 -26.08 -1.45 37.61
C ARG A 643 -26.52 -2.04 36.27
N CYS A 644 -27.53 -2.91 36.28
CA CYS A 644 -28.15 -3.40 35.06
C CYS A 644 -29.05 -2.35 34.42
N TYR A 645 -29.11 -2.38 33.09
CA TYR A 645 -29.93 -1.45 32.31
C TYR A 645 -31.44 -1.70 32.52
N GLU A 646 -31.87 -2.96 32.60
CA GLU A 646 -33.27 -3.34 32.82
C GLU A 646 -33.39 -4.61 33.68
N GLY A 647 -34.33 -4.61 34.64
CA GLY A 647 -34.70 -5.79 35.45
C GLY A 647 -33.73 -6.14 36.57
N THR A 648 -34.07 -7.19 37.32
CA THR A 648 -33.20 -7.79 38.34
C THR A 648 -32.26 -8.81 37.71
N MET A 649 -30.98 -8.78 38.05
CA MET A 649 -29.98 -9.77 37.65
C MET A 649 -30.01 -10.95 38.62
N SER A 650 -30.13 -12.17 38.12
CA SER A 650 -29.98 -13.40 38.91
C SER A 650 -29.12 -14.43 38.16
N GLY A 651 -28.45 -15.32 38.90
CA GLY A 651 -27.72 -16.46 38.33
C GLY A 651 -26.32 -16.12 37.79
N LEU A 652 -25.75 -14.97 38.16
CA LEU A 652 -24.34 -14.65 37.90
C LEU A 652 -23.47 -15.33 38.98
N ILE A 653 -22.64 -16.29 38.61
CA ILE A 653 -21.72 -16.98 39.52
C ILE A 653 -20.34 -16.32 39.38
N VAL A 654 -19.93 -15.55 40.38
CA VAL A 654 -18.65 -14.83 40.39
C VAL A 654 -17.58 -15.69 41.07
N TYR A 655 -16.49 -15.97 40.35
CA TYR A 655 -15.33 -16.70 40.89
C TYR A 655 -14.35 -15.76 41.57
N GLY A 656 -14.06 -14.63 40.91
CA GLY A 656 -13.04 -13.72 41.41
C GLY A 656 -12.74 -12.56 40.48
N ILE A 657 -11.73 -11.79 40.86
CA ILE A 657 -11.13 -10.75 40.03
C ILE A 657 -9.70 -11.15 39.72
N GLU A 658 -9.35 -11.12 38.45
CA GLU A 658 -8.03 -11.49 37.95
C GLU A 658 -7.29 -10.28 37.41
N PHE A 659 -6.07 -10.08 37.89
CA PHE A 659 -5.15 -9.05 37.42
C PHE A 659 -4.13 -9.71 36.50
N ARG A 660 -4.19 -9.36 35.20
CA ARG A 660 -3.25 -9.87 34.20
C ARG A 660 -2.31 -8.77 33.72
N PRO A 661 -1.00 -9.06 33.63
CA PRO A 661 -0.04 -8.14 33.03
C PRO A 661 -0.35 -7.94 31.54
N ILE A 662 -0.23 -6.70 31.06
CA ILE A 662 -0.47 -6.28 29.66
C ILE A 662 0.85 -6.06 28.94
#